data_AF-A0A1F8B5D6-F1
#
_entry.id   AF-A0A1F8B5D6-F1
#
_cell.length_a   1.000
_cell.length_b   1.000
_cell.length_c   1.000
_cell.angle_alpha   90.00
_cell.angle_beta   90.00
_cell.angle_gamma   90.00
#
_symmetry.space_group_name_H-M   'P 1'
#
loop_
_entity.id
_entity.type
_entity.pdbx_description
1 polymer ?
#
loop_
_entity_poly.entity_id
_entity_poly.type
_entity_poly.pdbx_seq_one_letter_code
_entity_poly.pdbx_strand_id
1 'polypeptide(L)'
;MKLSKLLYALQEGNLKYESYGPVNKEILDLTNDSRNVKKASLFVAIKGLHSDGHNFIDQTISLGVSCVVGEQRPKREWGTKITYIKVNNSRQALGLIASAWYGYPSRKLKVIGVTGTDGKTTTANLIHYLLTKTGSKAGLVSTIGAKIGDKEYETGPHVTNPDPIPLQELLKKMVNQKCEYAVIEITSHGLDQERVAGVSIDSAVLTNISHEHLDYHKTRSNYRNAKAKLFKLVKRAAVLNKDDESYEFIMNVVPAKAKLITYGVLEKNADIFAQNIRENSGGTVFELVDGVDSFTLKTKLLGDYNVSNILAAIAIVRQYRVDISDIDKVLYSFKAPIGRMEKITGTDFEIYVDFAHTPNSLEKVLGELRKKLDQKKSGKLISVFGCAGERDKMKRSLMGEISAKYADVSIFTAEDPRSEDVSKIILEMVKGARKTSAKEIEFKYYDDSNHRSEKKHIYIKVPERGEAIGFAIQRLAKKDDILVICGKGHEKSMAYDNLEHAWSDQEAIAEAMRLDDNMTAIVLAGGKGTRMNSGLPKVLHKIAGRPMLSYTLNTLRKAGFGKLILVVGYKSNKVIKTIGPTATYAYQPKQLGTGDAFAKGLKCLPAKLKEVVVLNGDDSAFYSPQTISDIVQRHKKSDAKITFVSLTKQDPFGLGRVIRDKNRKALGIVEEKNASSSEKKIKEVNIGFYVFNSEWARKNVEKIQKSPVGEYYIVDLIKMAIKQGQRVEVYELKNKDEWVGVNTLGQLEEADKKMRKIISSSFKNSAN
;
A
#
# COMPACT_ATOMS: atom_id res chain seq x y z
N MET A 1 37.40 11.55 -0.44
CA MET A 1 38.17 10.35 0.00
C MET A 1 39.05 9.85 -1.13
N LYS A 2 40.28 9.37 -0.87
CA LYS A 2 41.15 8.81 -1.94
C LYS A 2 40.59 7.49 -2.47
N LEU A 3 40.56 7.30 -3.80
CA LEU A 3 40.11 6.06 -4.45
C LEU A 3 40.90 4.83 -3.98
N SER A 4 42.21 4.95 -3.78
CA SER A 4 43.03 3.84 -3.25
C SER A 4 42.53 3.27 -1.91
N LYS A 5 41.96 4.11 -1.03
CA LYS A 5 41.35 3.65 0.23
C LYS A 5 40.08 2.83 -0.01
N LEU A 6 39.30 3.19 -1.02
CA LEU A 6 38.09 2.44 -1.40
C LEU A 6 38.45 1.09 -2.04
N LEU A 7 39.49 1.05 -2.86
CA LEU A 7 39.97 -0.17 -3.51
C LEU A 7 40.55 -1.18 -2.51
N TYR A 8 41.15 -0.70 -1.42
CA TYR A 8 41.62 -1.58 -0.34
C TYR A 8 40.46 -2.43 0.24
N ALA A 9 39.24 -1.89 0.30
CA ALA A 9 38.08 -2.64 0.76
C ALA A 9 37.69 -3.80 -0.16
N LEU A 10 37.98 -3.69 -1.47
CA LEU A 10 37.80 -4.80 -2.41
C LEU A 10 38.80 -5.92 -2.11
N GLN A 11 40.06 -5.56 -1.81
CA GLN A 11 41.10 -6.52 -1.44
C GLN A 11 40.77 -7.23 -0.12
N GLU A 12 40.42 -6.48 0.93
CA GLU A 12 39.96 -7.06 2.22
C GLU A 12 38.75 -7.98 2.04
N GLY A 13 37.87 -7.66 1.10
CA GLY A 13 36.70 -8.47 0.75
C GLY A 13 36.98 -9.65 -0.17
N ASN A 14 38.25 -9.94 -0.48
CA ASN A 14 38.69 -10.96 -1.45
C ASN A 14 38.05 -10.81 -2.84
N LEU A 15 37.72 -9.58 -3.25
CA LEU A 15 37.18 -9.27 -4.58
C LEU A 15 38.32 -8.86 -5.50
N LYS A 16 38.58 -9.68 -6.53
CA LYS A 16 39.59 -9.38 -7.55
C LYS A 16 39.13 -8.17 -8.38
N TYR A 17 40.06 -7.25 -8.63
CA TYR A 17 39.84 -6.11 -9.53
C TYR A 17 41.06 -5.81 -10.40
N GLU A 18 40.81 -5.18 -11.54
CA GLU A 18 41.83 -4.63 -12.44
C GLU A 18 41.59 -3.11 -12.57
N SER A 19 42.66 -2.31 -12.48
CA SER A 19 42.58 -0.86 -12.62
C SER A 19 43.05 -0.40 -13.99
N TYR A 20 42.26 0.44 -14.64
CA TYR A 20 42.56 1.10 -15.90
C TYR A 20 42.55 2.61 -15.66
N GLY A 21 43.74 3.20 -15.51
CA GLY A 21 43.93 4.60 -15.14
C GLY A 21 44.40 4.80 -13.69
N PRO A 22 44.68 6.05 -13.28
CA PRO A 22 45.33 6.34 -12.00
C PRO A 22 44.38 6.15 -10.81
N VAL A 23 44.90 5.56 -9.73
CA VAL A 23 44.13 5.24 -8.50
C VAL A 23 44.30 6.25 -7.36
N ASN A 24 45.23 7.20 -7.49
CA ASN A 24 45.43 8.28 -6.53
C ASN A 24 44.57 9.50 -6.89
N LYS A 25 43.25 9.29 -6.97
CA LYS A 25 42.25 10.33 -7.24
C LYS A 25 41.41 10.61 -6.00
N GLU A 26 40.91 11.83 -5.90
CA GLU A 26 39.91 12.18 -4.90
C GLU A 26 38.50 11.90 -5.43
N ILE A 27 37.71 11.20 -4.61
CA ILE A 27 36.30 10.91 -4.83
C ILE A 27 35.48 11.74 -3.84
N LEU A 28 34.52 12.50 -4.35
CA LEU A 28 33.67 13.41 -3.56
C LEU A 28 32.28 12.84 -3.28
N ASP A 29 31.85 11.83 -4.02
CA ASP A 29 30.53 11.24 -3.92
C ASP A 29 30.50 9.78 -4.41
N LEU A 30 29.53 8.98 -3.95
CA LEU A 30 29.37 7.56 -4.28
C LEU A 30 27.91 7.29 -4.69
N THR A 31 27.71 6.74 -5.88
CA THR A 31 26.37 6.40 -6.38
C THR A 31 26.38 5.16 -7.28
N ASN A 32 25.27 4.43 -7.31
CA ASN A 32 24.97 3.38 -8.29
C ASN A 32 23.82 3.77 -9.24
N ASP A 33 23.35 5.02 -9.16
CA ASP A 33 22.33 5.60 -10.04
C ASP A 33 22.97 6.69 -10.91
N SER A 34 22.94 6.49 -12.24
CA SER A 34 23.53 7.40 -13.22
C SER A 34 22.91 8.80 -13.18
N ARG A 35 21.64 8.91 -12.75
CA ARG A 35 20.91 10.18 -12.63
C ARG A 35 21.43 11.04 -11.48
N ASN A 36 22.09 10.43 -10.49
CA ASN A 36 22.61 11.10 -9.30
C ASN A 36 24.10 11.41 -9.39
N VAL A 37 24.76 11.08 -10.51
CA VAL A 37 26.19 11.34 -10.70
C VAL A 37 26.47 12.83 -10.71
N LYS A 38 27.49 13.21 -9.96
CA LYS A 38 28.04 14.57 -9.88
C LYS A 38 29.51 14.56 -10.31
N LYS A 39 30.08 15.74 -10.48
CA LYS A 39 31.52 15.89 -10.74
C LYS A 39 32.32 15.21 -9.63
N ALA A 40 33.28 14.39 -10.01
CA ALA A 40 34.13 13.60 -9.10
C ALA A 40 33.42 12.53 -8.25
N SER A 41 32.24 12.08 -8.66
CA SER A 41 31.63 10.86 -8.11
C SER A 41 32.42 9.60 -8.51
N LEU A 42 32.27 8.55 -7.71
CA LEU A 42 32.50 7.16 -8.08
C LEU A 42 31.13 6.54 -8.41
N PHE A 43 30.97 6.06 -9.64
CA PHE A 43 29.78 5.35 -10.09
C PHE A 43 30.02 3.84 -10.13
N VAL A 44 29.13 3.05 -9.51
CA VAL A 44 29.16 1.58 -9.62
C VAL A 44 28.08 1.12 -10.58
N ALA A 45 28.49 0.65 -11.76
CA ALA A 45 27.61 0.11 -12.78
C ALA A 45 27.16 -1.31 -12.39
N ILE A 46 25.92 -1.45 -11.94
CA ILE A 46 25.32 -2.73 -11.55
C ILE A 46 24.36 -3.21 -12.64
N LYS A 47 24.41 -4.51 -12.94
CA LYS A 47 23.36 -5.16 -13.73
C LYS A 47 22.10 -5.38 -12.89
N GLY A 48 21.10 -4.54 -13.09
CA GLY A 48 19.78 -4.61 -12.44
C GLY A 48 18.88 -5.69 -13.00
N LEU A 49 17.66 -5.81 -12.45
CA LEU A 49 16.64 -6.75 -12.95
C LEU A 49 15.96 -6.26 -14.24
N HIS A 50 15.80 -4.94 -14.38
CA HIS A 50 15.11 -4.31 -15.51
C HIS A 50 16.03 -3.48 -16.40
N SER A 51 17.21 -3.09 -15.89
CA SER A 51 18.14 -2.21 -16.60
C SER A 51 19.58 -2.56 -16.21
N ASP A 52 20.50 -2.42 -17.16
CA ASP A 52 21.92 -2.63 -16.95
C ASP A 52 22.63 -1.27 -16.77
N GLY A 53 23.20 -1.04 -15.57
CA GLY A 53 23.92 0.17 -15.22
C GLY A 53 25.09 0.48 -16.15
N HIS A 54 25.66 -0.53 -16.82
CA HIS A 54 26.75 -0.37 -17.76
C HIS A 54 26.34 0.45 -19.00
N ASN A 55 25.06 0.42 -19.36
CA ASN A 55 24.54 1.17 -20.52
C ASN A 55 24.56 2.69 -20.30
N PHE A 56 24.73 3.15 -19.05
CA PHE A 56 24.74 4.57 -18.71
C PHE A 56 26.14 5.13 -18.45
N ILE A 57 27.20 4.35 -18.67
CA ILE A 57 28.57 4.80 -18.40
C ILE A 57 28.91 6.08 -19.19
N ASP A 58 28.57 6.14 -20.48
CA ASP A 58 28.83 7.32 -21.32
C ASP A 58 28.11 8.57 -20.79
N GLN A 59 26.87 8.42 -20.29
CA GLN A 59 26.13 9.49 -19.61
C GLN A 59 26.87 9.95 -18.34
N THR A 60 27.36 9.03 -17.50
CA THR A 60 28.06 9.40 -16.27
C THR A 60 29.39 10.11 -16.54
N ILE A 61 30.09 9.76 -17.62
CA ILE A 61 31.28 10.49 -18.11
C ILE A 61 30.93 11.92 -18.49
N SER A 62 29.81 12.13 -19.20
CA SER A 62 29.35 13.49 -19.55
C SER A 62 29.02 14.36 -18.33
N LEU A 63 28.63 13.74 -17.22
CA LEU A 63 28.36 14.39 -15.94
C LEU A 63 29.62 14.60 -15.07
N GLY A 64 30.80 14.18 -15.54
CA GLY A 64 32.08 14.41 -14.87
C GLY A 64 32.43 13.39 -13.78
N VAL A 65 31.95 12.14 -13.89
CA VAL A 65 32.36 11.04 -13.01
C VAL A 65 33.89 10.89 -13.03
N SER A 66 34.52 10.65 -11.88
CA SER A 66 35.99 10.46 -11.81
C SER A 66 36.40 9.00 -11.91
N CYS A 67 35.56 8.10 -11.40
CA CYS A 67 35.80 6.67 -11.39
C CYS A 67 34.52 5.88 -11.69
N VAL A 68 34.63 4.85 -12.52
CA VAL A 68 33.56 3.87 -12.74
C VAL A 68 34.05 2.50 -12.28
N VAL A 69 33.21 1.79 -11.53
CA VAL A 69 33.40 0.37 -11.20
C VAL A 69 32.39 -0.43 -12.01
N GLY A 70 32.83 -1.44 -12.74
CA GLY A 70 31.93 -2.29 -13.55
C GLY A 70 32.53 -3.65 -13.85
N GLU A 71 31.76 -4.51 -14.50
CA GLU A 71 32.11 -5.91 -14.78
C GLU A 71 32.74 -6.11 -16.15
N GLN A 72 32.57 -5.14 -17.05
CA GLN A 72 33.01 -5.22 -18.42
C GLN A 72 34.42 -4.64 -18.59
N ARG A 73 35.13 -5.06 -19.64
CA ARG A 73 36.39 -4.42 -20.02
C ARG A 73 36.09 -2.98 -20.50
N PRO A 74 36.83 -1.95 -20.04
CA PRO A 74 36.52 -0.59 -20.42
C PRO A 74 36.73 -0.35 -21.92
N LYS A 75 35.87 0.47 -22.53
CA LYS A 75 36.13 0.99 -23.89
C LYS A 75 37.39 1.84 -23.88
N ARG A 76 38.16 1.79 -24.97
CA ARG A 76 39.42 2.55 -25.12
C ARG A 76 39.24 4.05 -24.88
N GLU A 77 38.11 4.60 -25.32
CA GLU A 77 37.73 6.01 -25.18
C GLU A 77 37.49 6.46 -23.73
N TRP A 78 37.19 5.53 -22.80
CA TRP A 78 36.99 5.86 -21.39
C TRP A 78 38.32 6.06 -20.66
N GLY A 79 39.35 5.31 -21.04
CA GLY A 79 40.63 5.26 -20.34
C GLY A 79 41.42 6.57 -20.33
N THR A 80 41.09 7.52 -21.21
CA THR A 80 41.68 8.88 -21.20
C THR A 80 40.87 9.88 -20.37
N LYS A 81 39.62 9.57 -20.03
CA LYS A 81 38.69 10.49 -19.36
C LYS A 81 38.48 10.16 -17.88
N ILE A 82 38.44 8.88 -17.54
CA ILE A 82 38.11 8.40 -16.18
C ILE A 82 39.05 7.29 -15.74
N THR A 83 39.05 6.99 -14.43
CA THR A 83 39.59 5.71 -13.96
C THR A 83 38.49 4.66 -14.05
N TYR A 84 38.79 3.48 -14.60
CA TYR A 84 37.86 2.38 -14.65
C TYR A 84 38.40 1.20 -13.84
N ILE A 85 37.57 0.66 -12.95
CA ILE A 85 37.89 -0.47 -12.09
C ILE A 85 37.01 -1.64 -12.52
N LYS A 86 37.62 -2.63 -13.16
CA LYS A 86 36.93 -3.84 -13.56
C LYS A 86 36.91 -4.82 -12.39
N VAL A 87 35.73 -5.32 -12.05
CA VAL A 87 35.50 -6.35 -11.01
C VAL A 87 34.76 -7.55 -11.62
N ASN A 88 34.72 -8.68 -10.92
CA ASN A 88 33.89 -9.82 -11.33
C ASN A 88 32.46 -9.78 -10.75
N ASN A 89 32.19 -8.91 -9.75
CA ASN A 89 30.87 -8.73 -9.16
C ASN A 89 30.70 -7.27 -8.69
N SER A 90 29.99 -6.47 -9.48
CA SER A 90 29.72 -5.05 -9.21
C SER A 90 28.84 -4.84 -7.97
N ARG A 91 27.93 -5.76 -7.67
CA ARG A 91 27.04 -5.67 -6.49
C ARG A 91 27.83 -5.85 -5.20
N GLN A 92 28.70 -6.85 -5.15
CA GLN A 92 29.61 -7.05 -4.03
C GLN A 92 30.58 -5.88 -3.88
N ALA A 93 31.11 -5.37 -5.00
CA ALA A 93 31.98 -4.19 -4.99
C ALA A 93 31.27 -2.97 -4.38
N LEU A 94 30.00 -2.72 -4.74
CA LEU A 94 29.21 -1.62 -4.18
C LEU A 94 29.14 -1.70 -2.65
N GLY A 95 28.84 -2.86 -2.09
CA GLY A 95 28.74 -3.00 -0.63
C GLY A 95 30.06 -2.82 0.10
N LEU A 96 31.14 -3.38 -0.43
CA LEU A 96 32.49 -3.21 0.12
C LEU A 96 32.96 -1.74 0.06
N ILE A 97 32.77 -1.09 -1.08
CA ILE A 97 33.12 0.33 -1.28
C ILE A 97 32.27 1.22 -0.38
N ALA A 98 30.96 0.98 -0.29
CA ALA A 98 30.06 1.74 0.58
C ALA A 98 30.46 1.59 2.05
N SER A 99 30.84 0.39 2.50
CA SER A 99 31.35 0.17 3.85
C SER A 99 32.57 1.03 4.14
N ALA A 100 33.54 1.06 3.22
CA ALA A 100 34.74 1.90 3.37
C ALA A 100 34.44 3.40 3.30
N TRP A 101 33.56 3.81 2.39
CA TRP A 101 33.12 5.21 2.23
C TRP A 101 32.57 5.79 3.54
N TYR A 102 31.77 4.99 4.26
CA TYR A 102 31.20 5.39 5.56
C TYR A 102 32.11 5.05 6.77
N GLY A 103 33.33 4.57 6.54
CA GLY A 103 34.31 4.30 7.60
C GLY A 103 34.05 3.03 8.41
N TYR A 104 33.59 1.98 7.73
CA TYR A 104 33.32 0.62 8.25
C TYR A 104 32.41 0.61 9.50
N PRO A 105 31.21 1.21 9.44
CA PRO A 105 30.38 1.39 10.63
C PRO A 105 29.99 0.07 11.30
N SER A 106 29.74 -0.98 10.52
CA SER A 106 29.41 -2.32 11.05
C SER A 106 30.54 -2.97 11.87
N ARG A 107 31.80 -2.56 11.73
CA ARG A 107 32.91 -3.06 12.57
C ARG A 107 32.85 -2.49 14.00
N LYS A 108 32.05 -1.44 14.22
CA LYS A 108 31.87 -0.75 15.51
C LYS A 108 30.52 -1.08 16.17
N LEU A 109 29.74 -1.98 15.57
CA LEU A 109 28.41 -2.37 16.00
C LEU A 109 28.34 -3.89 16.12
N LYS A 110 27.58 -4.40 17.08
CA LYS A 110 27.13 -5.79 17.08
C LYS A 110 25.94 -5.88 16.15
N VAL A 111 26.19 -6.26 14.89
CA VAL A 111 25.13 -6.37 13.87
C VAL A 111 24.42 -7.71 14.02
N ILE A 112 23.10 -7.66 14.27
CA ILE A 112 22.22 -8.82 14.39
C ILE A 112 21.35 -8.88 13.13
N GLY A 113 21.59 -9.87 12.28
CA GLY A 113 20.80 -10.10 11.07
C GLY A 113 19.62 -11.04 11.32
N VAL A 114 18.40 -10.65 10.95
CA VAL A 114 17.21 -11.52 11.05
C VAL A 114 16.74 -11.89 9.64
N THR A 115 16.66 -13.18 9.34
CA THR A 115 16.12 -13.67 8.06
C THR A 115 15.09 -14.77 8.23
N GLY A 116 14.31 -15.00 7.17
CA GLY A 116 13.26 -16.00 7.10
C GLY A 116 12.15 -15.62 6.12
N THR A 117 11.16 -16.48 5.93
CA THR A 117 9.96 -16.18 5.13
C THR A 117 9.05 -15.26 5.95
N ASP A 118 8.54 -15.73 7.07
CA ASP A 118 7.63 -14.97 7.93
C ASP A 118 8.26 -14.63 9.30
N GLY A 119 7.75 -13.61 9.99
CA GLY A 119 8.15 -13.25 11.35
C GLY A 119 9.37 -12.33 11.48
N LYS A 120 10.12 -12.10 10.39
CA LYS A 120 11.33 -11.25 10.38
C LYS A 120 11.14 -9.89 11.07
N THR A 121 10.15 -9.12 10.65
CA THR A 121 9.88 -7.77 11.18
C THR A 121 9.53 -7.82 12.68
N THR A 122 8.69 -8.77 13.10
CA THR A 122 8.30 -8.93 14.51
C THR A 122 9.51 -9.29 15.36
N THR A 123 10.31 -10.28 14.93
CA THR A 123 11.53 -10.72 15.64
C THR A 123 12.58 -9.60 15.70
N ALA A 124 12.82 -8.87 14.61
CA ALA A 124 13.76 -7.75 14.60
C ALA A 124 13.32 -6.61 15.56
N ASN A 125 12.02 -6.30 15.60
CA ASN A 125 11.47 -5.32 16.54
C ASN A 125 11.53 -5.80 17.98
N LEU A 126 11.27 -7.08 18.24
CA LEU A 126 11.42 -7.69 19.57
C LEU A 126 12.88 -7.62 20.06
N ILE A 127 13.85 -7.98 19.22
CA ILE A 127 15.28 -7.90 19.58
C ILE A 127 15.65 -6.45 19.91
N HIS A 128 15.30 -5.50 19.04
CA HIS A 128 15.57 -4.08 19.27
C HIS A 128 14.89 -3.58 20.55
N TYR A 129 13.63 -3.96 20.78
CA TYR A 129 12.87 -3.57 21.97
C TYR A 129 13.49 -4.13 23.24
N LEU A 130 13.81 -5.42 23.28
CA LEU A 130 14.41 -6.05 24.46
C LEU A 130 15.75 -5.41 24.79
N LEU A 131 16.65 -5.25 23.80
CA LEU A 131 17.93 -4.57 24.00
C LEU A 131 17.76 -3.15 24.54
N THR A 132 16.85 -2.36 23.98
CA THR A 132 16.65 -0.97 24.40
C THR A 132 15.99 -0.85 25.77
N LYS A 133 15.05 -1.75 26.10
CA LYS A 133 14.35 -1.74 27.39
C LYS A 133 15.16 -2.35 28.54
N THR A 134 16.18 -3.14 28.24
CA THR A 134 17.15 -3.64 29.23
C THR A 134 18.44 -2.82 29.27
N GLY A 135 18.44 -1.62 28.68
CA GLY A 135 19.46 -0.59 28.92
C GLY A 135 20.52 -0.41 27.83
N SER A 136 20.51 -1.20 26.75
CA SER A 136 21.45 -1.04 25.63
C SER A 136 20.97 0.00 24.61
N LYS A 137 21.91 0.65 23.93
CA LYS A 137 21.56 1.48 22.76
C LYS A 137 21.57 0.63 21.49
N ALA A 138 20.42 0.48 20.85
CA ALA A 138 20.29 -0.26 19.59
C ALA A 138 19.66 0.62 18.50
N GLY A 139 20.02 0.35 17.25
CA GLY A 139 19.27 0.80 16.08
C GLY A 139 18.58 -0.37 15.38
N LEU A 140 17.53 -0.08 14.62
CA LEU A 140 16.76 -1.03 13.84
C LEU A 140 16.70 -0.60 12.38
N VAL A 141 16.82 -1.54 11.45
CA VAL A 141 16.45 -1.39 10.03
C VAL A 141 15.50 -2.53 9.69
N SER A 142 14.26 -2.22 9.31
CA SER A 142 13.20 -3.21 9.06
C SER A 142 12.30 -2.78 7.90
N THR A 143 11.34 -3.63 7.51
CA THR A 143 10.35 -3.30 6.47
C THR A 143 9.55 -2.01 6.75
N ILE A 144 9.38 -1.64 8.03
CA ILE A 144 8.64 -0.43 8.41
C ILE A 144 9.48 0.84 8.25
N GLY A 145 10.81 0.71 8.21
CA GLY A 145 11.76 1.81 8.23
C GLY A 145 12.93 1.54 9.16
N ALA A 146 13.73 2.57 9.41
CA ALA A 146 14.83 2.53 10.35
C ALA A 146 14.56 3.38 11.60
N LYS A 147 14.98 2.88 12.77
CA LYS A 147 14.87 3.56 14.06
C LYS A 147 16.25 3.69 14.68
N ILE A 148 16.66 4.91 15.02
CA ILE A 148 17.98 5.19 15.60
C ILE A 148 17.79 6.19 16.74
N GLY A 149 17.88 5.69 17.98
CA GLY A 149 17.44 6.45 19.16
C GLY A 149 15.94 6.76 19.06
N ASP A 150 15.58 8.02 19.26
CA ASP A 150 14.18 8.48 19.19
C ASP A 150 13.74 8.90 17.77
N LYS A 151 14.62 8.78 16.77
CA LYS A 151 14.34 9.19 15.39
C LYS A 151 13.96 7.99 14.51
N GLU A 152 12.95 8.20 13.68
CA GLU A 152 12.55 7.28 12.62
C GLU A 152 12.98 7.82 11.25
N TYR A 153 13.36 6.93 10.35
CA TYR A 153 13.84 7.23 9.00
C TYR A 153 13.12 6.32 8.01
N GLU A 154 12.59 6.90 6.95
CA GLU A 154 11.97 6.13 5.87
C GLU A 154 13.04 5.44 5.01
N THR A 155 12.78 4.19 4.61
CA THR A 155 13.66 3.40 3.73
C THR A 155 13.12 3.30 2.30
N GLY A 156 11.98 3.94 2.02
CA GLY A 156 11.26 3.88 0.74
C GLY A 156 10.18 2.78 0.69
N PRO A 157 9.26 2.86 -0.30
CA PRO A 157 8.17 1.90 -0.44
C PRO A 157 8.68 0.51 -0.82
N HIS A 158 8.07 -0.53 -0.23
CA HIS A 158 8.40 -1.93 -0.50
C HIS A 158 9.88 -2.30 -0.27
N VAL A 159 10.60 -1.52 0.56
CA VAL A 159 12.01 -1.77 0.89
C VAL A 159 12.12 -2.40 2.28
N THR A 160 12.38 -3.71 2.33
CA THR A 160 12.74 -4.40 3.58
C THR A 160 14.22 -4.30 3.93
N ASN A 161 15.10 -4.49 2.95
CA ASN A 161 16.55 -4.42 3.11
C ASN A 161 17.06 -3.33 2.15
N PRO A 162 17.51 -2.15 2.64
CA PRO A 162 18.03 -1.09 1.79
C PRO A 162 19.23 -1.54 0.94
N ASP A 163 19.47 -0.85 -0.17
CA ASP A 163 20.68 -1.02 -0.97
C ASP A 163 21.95 -0.65 -0.15
N PRO A 164 23.16 -1.08 -0.56
CA PRO A 164 24.34 -0.94 0.29
C PRO A 164 24.68 0.50 0.72
N ILE A 165 24.50 1.49 -0.16
CA ILE A 165 24.81 2.90 0.17
C ILE A 165 23.93 3.40 1.32
N PRO A 166 22.58 3.41 1.21
CA PRO A 166 21.73 3.88 2.31
C PRO A 166 21.86 2.99 3.56
N LEU A 167 22.08 1.69 3.41
CA LEU A 167 22.31 0.81 4.56
C LEU A 167 23.55 1.22 5.36
N GLN A 168 24.68 1.45 4.69
CA GLN A 168 25.92 1.87 5.37
C GLN A 168 25.80 3.27 5.96
N GLU A 169 25.04 4.17 5.34
CA GLU A 169 24.72 5.49 5.91
C GLU A 169 23.93 5.35 7.23
N LEU A 170 22.89 4.50 7.25
CA LEU A 170 22.10 4.24 8.47
C LEU A 170 22.97 3.65 9.58
N LEU A 171 23.84 2.68 9.27
CA LEU A 171 24.79 2.12 10.23
C LEU A 171 25.75 3.19 10.75
N LYS A 172 26.21 4.11 9.89
CA LYS A 172 27.04 5.24 10.31
C LYS A 172 26.28 6.18 11.25
N LYS A 173 24.99 6.44 11.00
CA LYS A 173 24.13 7.20 11.92
C LYS A 173 23.99 6.50 13.27
N MET A 174 23.83 5.17 13.30
CA MET A 174 23.82 4.39 14.54
C MET A 174 25.13 4.53 15.34
N VAL A 175 26.28 4.42 14.67
CA VAL A 175 27.60 4.66 15.31
C VAL A 175 27.68 6.08 15.89
N ASN A 176 27.25 7.10 15.14
CA ASN A 176 27.28 8.49 15.60
C ASN A 176 26.35 8.72 16.81
N GLN A 177 25.25 7.98 16.90
CA GLN A 177 24.34 7.98 18.06
C GLN A 177 24.80 7.08 19.21
N LYS A 178 26.01 6.50 19.11
CA LYS A 178 26.61 5.61 20.11
C LYS A 178 25.74 4.37 20.37
N CYS A 179 25.05 3.87 19.35
CA CYS A 179 24.44 2.54 19.41
C CYS A 179 25.54 1.48 19.56
N GLU A 180 25.27 0.47 20.35
CA GLU A 180 26.10 -0.73 20.49
C GLU A 180 25.65 -1.83 19.52
N TYR A 181 24.35 -1.86 19.22
CA TYR A 181 23.71 -2.90 18.40
C TYR A 181 23.05 -2.30 17.17
N ALA A 182 23.06 -3.06 16.08
CA ALA A 182 22.24 -2.79 14.90
C ALA A 182 21.46 -4.05 14.54
N VAL A 183 20.14 -4.00 14.66
CA VAL A 183 19.25 -5.09 14.27
C VAL A 183 18.78 -4.81 12.86
N ILE A 184 19.02 -5.76 11.94
CA ILE A 184 18.73 -5.58 10.51
C ILE A 184 17.85 -6.73 10.04
N GLU A 185 16.72 -6.39 9.44
CA GLU A 185 15.91 -7.32 8.66
C GLU A 185 16.59 -7.59 7.30
N ILE A 186 16.97 -8.85 7.06
CA ILE A 186 17.74 -9.24 5.88
C ILE A 186 16.92 -10.22 5.04
N THR A 187 16.55 -9.81 3.83
CA THR A 187 15.76 -10.64 2.90
C THR A 187 16.64 -11.59 2.08
N SER A 188 16.03 -12.63 1.50
CA SER A 188 16.72 -13.50 0.55
C SER A 188 17.20 -12.73 -0.69
N HIS A 189 16.41 -11.75 -1.15
CA HIS A 189 16.80 -10.84 -2.22
C HIS A 189 18.01 -9.99 -1.84
N GLY A 190 18.04 -9.44 -0.61
CA GLY A 190 19.16 -8.65 -0.13
C GLY A 190 20.46 -9.47 -0.05
N LEU A 191 20.38 -10.72 0.41
CA LEU A 191 21.51 -11.64 0.43
C LEU A 191 21.96 -12.06 -0.98
N ASP A 192 21.02 -12.31 -1.87
CA ASP A 192 21.37 -12.73 -3.23
C ASP A 192 21.94 -11.58 -4.08
N GLN A 193 21.48 -10.36 -3.82
CA GLN A 193 21.93 -9.14 -4.49
C GLN A 193 23.13 -8.48 -3.81
N GLU A 194 23.77 -9.15 -2.85
CA GLU A 194 24.95 -8.65 -2.13
C GLU A 194 24.71 -7.31 -1.39
N ARG A 195 23.46 -7.01 -0.97
CA ARG A 195 23.12 -5.74 -0.30
C ARG A 195 23.84 -5.55 1.03
N VAL A 196 24.17 -6.65 1.68
CA VAL A 196 24.91 -6.70 2.96
C VAL A 196 26.40 -6.98 2.76
N ALA A 197 26.91 -6.95 1.52
CA ALA A 197 28.35 -7.02 1.29
C ALA A 197 29.04 -5.86 2.03
N GLY A 198 30.12 -6.18 2.75
CA GLY A 198 30.81 -5.20 3.61
C GLY A 198 30.14 -4.92 4.96
N VAL A 199 29.07 -5.63 5.33
CA VAL A 199 28.50 -5.61 6.69
C VAL A 199 29.12 -6.74 7.52
N SER A 200 29.75 -6.38 8.64
CA SER A 200 30.27 -7.34 9.61
C SER A 200 29.15 -7.90 10.48
N ILE A 201 28.61 -9.07 10.10
CA ILE A 201 27.56 -9.76 10.86
C ILE A 201 28.15 -10.35 12.15
N ASP A 202 27.70 -9.87 13.30
CA ASP A 202 28.06 -10.44 14.60
C ASP A 202 27.28 -11.74 14.82
N SER A 203 25.94 -11.65 14.72
CA SER A 203 25.05 -12.77 14.96
C SER A 203 23.87 -12.78 13.98
N ALA A 204 23.23 -13.95 13.81
CA ALA A 204 22.08 -14.09 12.92
C ALA A 204 20.97 -14.96 13.51
N VAL A 205 19.73 -14.67 13.11
CA VAL A 205 18.53 -15.39 13.54
C VAL A 205 17.76 -15.89 12.30
N LEU A 206 17.41 -17.17 12.29
CA LEU A 206 16.49 -17.76 11.31
C LEU A 206 15.11 -17.93 11.92
N THR A 207 14.07 -17.33 11.33
CA THR A 207 12.69 -17.54 11.78
C THR A 207 12.07 -18.80 11.18
N ASN A 208 12.03 -18.92 9.85
CA ASN A 208 11.52 -20.07 9.08
C ASN A 208 11.83 -19.92 7.58
N ILE A 209 11.70 -20.99 6.79
CA ILE A 209 11.83 -20.99 5.32
C ILE A 209 10.70 -21.81 4.68
N SER A 210 9.58 -21.14 4.39
CA SER A 210 8.43 -21.71 3.66
C SER A 210 8.37 -21.25 2.19
N HIS A 211 7.34 -21.64 1.45
CA HIS A 211 7.17 -21.34 0.01
C HIS A 211 6.93 -19.85 -0.26
N GLU A 212 7.93 -19.16 -0.83
CA GLU A 212 7.84 -17.76 -1.23
C GLU A 212 8.91 -17.40 -2.28
N HIS A 213 8.69 -16.32 -3.04
CA HIS A 213 9.68 -15.69 -3.94
C HIS A 213 10.25 -16.60 -5.04
N LEU A 214 9.50 -17.61 -5.49
CA LEU A 214 9.93 -18.50 -6.57
C LEU A 214 9.92 -17.83 -7.94
N ASP A 215 9.18 -16.74 -8.10
CA ASP A 215 9.28 -15.85 -9.27
C ASP A 215 10.70 -15.31 -9.46
N TYR A 216 11.42 -15.05 -8.37
CA TYR A 216 12.83 -14.64 -8.38
C TYR A 216 13.78 -15.84 -8.29
N HIS A 217 13.71 -16.64 -7.23
CA HIS A 217 14.68 -17.70 -6.92
C HIS A 217 14.55 -18.94 -7.80
N LYS A 218 13.43 -19.08 -8.51
CA LYS A 218 13.05 -20.21 -9.40
C LYS A 218 12.78 -21.51 -8.67
N THR A 219 13.59 -21.88 -7.68
CA THR A 219 13.44 -23.11 -6.89
C THR A 219 13.52 -22.83 -5.40
N ARG A 220 12.87 -23.70 -4.61
CA ARG A 220 12.94 -23.66 -3.14
C ARG A 220 14.38 -23.85 -2.62
N SER A 221 15.18 -24.68 -3.31
CA SER A 221 16.59 -24.89 -2.98
C SER A 221 17.39 -23.59 -3.11
N ASN A 222 17.23 -22.85 -4.23
CA ASN A 222 17.90 -21.55 -4.42
C ASN A 222 17.48 -20.53 -3.36
N TYR A 223 16.19 -20.48 -3.02
CA TYR A 223 15.68 -19.60 -1.97
C TYR A 223 16.30 -19.90 -0.59
N ARG A 224 16.41 -21.19 -0.23
CA ARG A 224 17.08 -21.64 1.00
C ARG A 224 18.57 -21.30 0.97
N ASN A 225 19.26 -21.56 -0.14
CA ASN A 225 20.68 -21.25 -0.34
C ASN A 225 20.97 -19.75 -0.21
N ALA A 226 20.08 -18.89 -0.72
CA ALA A 226 20.21 -17.44 -0.57
C ALA A 226 20.17 -17.02 0.90
N LYS A 227 19.26 -17.56 1.72
CA LYS A 227 19.23 -17.29 3.16
C LYS A 227 20.44 -17.85 3.90
N ALA A 228 20.92 -19.03 3.50
CA ALA A 228 22.11 -19.67 4.05
C ALA A 228 23.37 -18.80 3.94
N LYS A 229 23.44 -17.88 2.95
CA LYS A 229 24.52 -16.90 2.83
C LYS A 229 24.72 -16.09 4.12
N LEU A 230 23.65 -15.72 4.83
CA LEU A 230 23.75 -14.97 6.09
C LEU A 230 24.51 -15.76 7.17
N PHE A 231 24.19 -17.04 7.31
CA PHE A 231 24.74 -17.89 8.37
C PHE A 231 26.22 -18.21 8.17
N LYS A 232 26.70 -18.21 6.91
CA LYS A 232 28.13 -18.30 6.59
C LYS A 232 28.94 -17.08 7.07
N LEU A 233 28.29 -15.94 7.29
CA LEU A 233 28.94 -14.68 7.69
C LEU A 233 29.00 -14.47 9.21
N VAL A 234 28.32 -15.32 9.99
CA VAL A 234 28.19 -15.16 11.44
C VAL A 234 29.54 -15.30 12.14
N LYS A 235 29.82 -14.40 13.08
CA LYS A 235 31.06 -14.40 13.87
C LYS A 235 30.89 -14.92 15.29
N ARG A 236 29.76 -14.61 15.93
CA ARG A 236 29.50 -14.88 17.35
C ARG A 236 28.44 -15.95 17.54
N ALA A 237 27.19 -15.72 17.13
CA ALA A 237 26.09 -16.63 17.40
C ALA A 237 25.09 -16.77 16.24
N ALA A 238 24.62 -18.00 16.01
CA ALA A 238 23.55 -18.32 15.09
C ALA A 238 22.37 -18.92 15.88
N VAL A 239 21.21 -18.27 15.84
CA VAL A 239 19.97 -18.73 16.45
C VAL A 239 19.07 -19.33 15.37
N LEU A 240 18.77 -20.62 15.45
CA LEU A 240 17.99 -21.35 14.45
C LEU A 240 16.69 -21.91 15.04
N ASN A 241 15.61 -21.77 14.29
CA ASN A 241 14.34 -22.44 14.60
C ASN A 241 14.47 -23.94 14.33
N LYS A 242 14.34 -24.77 15.35
CA LYS A 242 14.40 -26.23 15.24
C LYS A 242 13.11 -26.84 14.71
N ASP A 243 11.99 -26.11 14.83
CA ASP A 243 10.71 -26.51 14.22
C ASP A 243 10.72 -26.39 12.68
N ASP A 244 11.75 -25.76 12.08
CA ASP A 244 11.82 -25.52 10.64
C ASP A 244 12.57 -26.65 9.91
N GLU A 245 11.98 -27.17 8.83
CA GLU A 245 12.56 -28.23 8.00
C GLU A 245 13.91 -27.87 7.36
N SER A 246 14.28 -26.58 7.30
CA SER A 246 15.59 -26.15 6.80
C SER A 246 16.66 -26.11 7.88
N TYR A 247 16.34 -26.42 9.15
CA TYR A 247 17.24 -26.38 10.29
C TYR A 247 18.58 -27.08 10.00
N GLU A 248 18.55 -28.37 9.66
CA GLU A 248 19.76 -29.18 9.44
C GLU A 248 20.65 -28.60 8.33
N PHE A 249 20.03 -28.15 7.25
CA PHE A 249 20.73 -27.55 6.13
C PHE A 249 21.44 -26.26 6.53
N ILE A 250 20.78 -25.39 7.30
CA ILE A 250 21.35 -24.11 7.73
C ILE A 250 22.41 -24.33 8.80
N MET A 251 22.19 -25.26 9.73
CA MET A 251 23.17 -25.66 10.75
C MET A 251 24.51 -26.03 10.12
N ASN A 252 24.50 -26.82 9.03
CA ASN A 252 25.72 -27.28 8.35
C ASN A 252 26.54 -26.17 7.67
N VAL A 253 25.97 -24.96 7.48
CA VAL A 253 26.73 -23.82 6.91
C VAL A 253 27.20 -22.82 7.97
N VAL A 254 26.82 -23.01 9.24
CA VAL A 254 27.28 -22.17 10.35
C VAL A 254 28.77 -22.43 10.59
N PRO A 255 29.63 -21.40 10.66
CA PRO A 255 31.04 -21.59 10.97
C PRO A 255 31.23 -22.25 12.34
N ALA A 256 32.14 -23.24 12.44
CA ALA A 256 32.39 -23.99 13.67
C ALA A 256 32.77 -23.13 14.89
N LYS A 257 33.31 -21.93 14.67
CA LYS A 257 33.67 -20.95 15.71
C LYS A 257 32.47 -20.15 16.25
N ALA A 258 31.34 -20.15 15.55
CA ALA A 258 30.13 -19.46 15.98
C ALA A 258 29.31 -20.38 16.90
N LYS A 259 28.76 -19.82 17.97
CA LYS A 259 27.88 -20.55 18.87
C LYS A 259 26.53 -20.80 18.19
N LEU A 260 26.17 -22.07 18.03
CA LEU A 260 24.84 -22.47 17.59
C LEU A 260 23.89 -22.50 18.78
N ILE A 261 22.69 -21.93 18.60
CA ILE A 261 21.62 -21.93 19.59
C ILE A 261 20.33 -22.27 18.86
N THR A 262 19.54 -23.14 19.46
CA THR A 262 18.28 -23.61 18.89
C THR A 262 17.11 -23.15 19.72
N TYR A 263 15.99 -22.89 19.04
CA TYR A 263 14.72 -22.64 19.71
C TYR A 263 13.58 -23.39 19.04
N GLY A 264 12.51 -23.68 19.78
CA GLY A 264 11.35 -24.39 19.24
C GLY A 264 10.09 -24.21 20.08
N VAL A 265 8.94 -24.29 19.44
CA VAL A 265 7.63 -24.42 20.09
C VAL A 265 7.19 -25.89 20.08
N LEU A 266 7.52 -26.63 19.02
CA LEU A 266 7.19 -28.05 18.86
C LEU A 266 8.34 -28.94 19.36
N GLU A 267 9.57 -28.57 19.03
CA GLU A 267 10.79 -29.31 19.37
C GLU A 267 11.28 -28.99 20.78
N LYS A 268 10.83 -29.78 21.77
CA LYS A 268 11.21 -29.62 23.19
C LYS A 268 12.66 -30.01 23.52
N ASN A 269 13.42 -30.45 22.52
CA ASN A 269 14.86 -30.73 22.64
C ASN A 269 15.72 -29.56 22.13
N ALA A 270 15.12 -28.41 21.83
CA ALA A 270 15.84 -27.18 21.55
C ALA A 270 16.45 -26.60 22.82
N ASP A 271 17.50 -25.77 22.70
CA ASP A 271 18.15 -25.14 23.84
C ASP A 271 17.17 -24.25 24.63
N ILE A 272 16.27 -23.58 23.89
CA ILE A 272 15.19 -22.75 24.44
C ILE A 272 13.86 -23.15 23.81
N PHE A 273 12.86 -23.53 24.60
CA PHE A 273 11.55 -23.87 24.06
C PHE A 273 10.39 -23.34 24.91
N ALA A 274 9.20 -23.31 24.33
CA ALA A 274 7.98 -22.94 25.05
C ALA A 274 7.13 -24.17 25.40
N GLN A 275 6.48 -24.14 26.56
CA GLN A 275 5.45 -25.09 26.95
C GLN A 275 4.30 -24.38 27.68
N ASN A 276 3.22 -25.13 27.95
CA ASN A 276 2.05 -24.62 28.68
C ASN A 276 1.49 -23.31 28.10
N ILE A 277 1.50 -23.18 26.77
CA ILE A 277 1.01 -21.99 26.06
C ILE A 277 -0.50 -21.89 26.26
N ARG A 278 -0.94 -20.76 26.80
CA ARG A 278 -2.35 -20.45 27.06
C ARG A 278 -2.66 -19.04 26.59
N GLU A 279 -3.75 -18.92 25.86
CA GLU A 279 -4.21 -17.64 25.34
C GLU A 279 -5.44 -17.17 26.13
N ASN A 280 -5.50 -15.87 26.39
CA ASN A 280 -6.62 -15.23 27.05
C ASN A 280 -6.86 -13.83 26.46
N SER A 281 -7.88 -13.13 26.96
CA SER A 281 -8.24 -11.79 26.48
C SER A 281 -7.11 -10.75 26.65
N GLY A 282 -6.15 -10.99 27.55
CA GLY A 282 -5.00 -10.13 27.83
C GLY A 282 -3.73 -10.46 27.01
N GLY A 283 -3.76 -11.51 26.18
CA GLY A 283 -2.65 -11.96 25.35
C GLY A 283 -2.29 -13.44 25.59
N THR A 284 -1.01 -13.79 25.43
CA THR A 284 -0.50 -15.15 25.58
C THR A 284 0.38 -15.27 26.82
N VAL A 285 0.20 -16.36 27.57
CA VAL A 285 1.03 -16.78 28.70
C VAL A 285 1.67 -18.11 28.34
N PHE A 286 2.96 -18.27 28.59
CA PHE A 286 3.68 -19.51 28.33
C PHE A 286 4.85 -19.67 29.29
N GLU A 287 5.31 -20.90 29.46
CA GLU A 287 6.57 -21.20 30.15
C GLU A 287 7.69 -21.30 29.13
N LEU A 288 8.72 -20.48 29.28
CA LEU A 288 9.98 -20.60 28.57
C LEU A 288 10.91 -21.51 29.37
N VAL A 289 11.35 -22.59 28.75
CA VAL A 289 12.36 -23.50 29.30
C VAL A 289 13.70 -23.17 28.66
N ASP A 290 14.73 -23.06 29.48
CA ASP A 290 16.11 -22.79 29.07
C ASP A 290 17.06 -23.69 29.87
N GLY A 291 17.54 -24.75 29.23
CA GLY A 291 18.25 -25.81 29.94
C GLY A 291 17.36 -26.46 31.01
N VAL A 292 17.73 -26.30 32.28
CA VAL A 292 16.97 -26.83 33.44
C VAL A 292 16.04 -25.80 34.08
N ASP A 293 16.17 -24.52 33.71
CA ASP A 293 15.39 -23.45 34.28
C ASP A 293 14.09 -23.23 33.49
N SER A 294 13.04 -22.78 34.18
CA SER A 294 11.74 -22.45 33.57
C SER A 294 11.24 -21.10 34.08
N PHE A 295 10.71 -20.30 33.16
CA PHE A 295 10.23 -18.94 33.41
C PHE A 295 8.84 -18.75 32.83
N THR A 296 7.87 -18.34 33.64
CA THR A 296 6.54 -17.97 33.13
C THR A 296 6.57 -16.56 32.54
N LEU A 297 6.36 -16.45 31.24
CA LEU A 297 6.34 -15.18 30.52
C LEU A 297 4.94 -14.81 30.07
N LYS A 298 4.67 -13.50 29.99
CA LYS A 298 3.40 -12.94 29.51
C LYS A 298 3.64 -11.94 28.38
N THR A 299 2.83 -12.00 27.34
CA THR A 299 2.88 -11.09 26.19
C THR A 299 1.48 -10.68 25.74
N LYS A 300 1.35 -9.52 25.10
CA LYS A 300 0.11 -9.08 24.44
C LYS A 300 -0.06 -9.67 23.03
N LEU A 301 1.01 -10.25 22.48
CA LEU A 301 0.97 -10.88 21.16
C LEU A 301 0.14 -12.17 21.23
N LEU A 302 -0.60 -12.47 20.16
CA LEU A 302 -1.44 -13.66 20.02
C LEU A 302 -0.81 -14.68 19.07
N GLY A 303 -1.11 -15.96 19.26
CA GLY A 303 -0.70 -17.06 18.40
C GLY A 303 0.68 -17.65 18.71
N ASP A 304 0.80 -18.96 18.57
CA ASP A 304 2.03 -19.75 18.78
C ASP A 304 3.20 -19.26 17.91
N TYR A 305 2.91 -18.73 16.72
CA TYR A 305 3.95 -18.17 15.84
C TYR A 305 4.59 -16.91 16.42
N ASN A 306 3.88 -16.14 17.25
CA ASN A 306 4.48 -15.02 17.98
C ASN A 306 5.25 -15.48 19.20
N VAL A 307 4.86 -16.58 19.85
CA VAL A 307 5.69 -17.25 20.86
C VAL A 307 7.02 -17.66 20.23
N SER A 308 6.99 -18.29 19.06
CA SER A 308 8.20 -18.63 18.27
C SER A 308 9.08 -17.40 17.97
N ASN A 309 8.49 -16.26 17.57
CA ASN A 309 9.24 -15.01 17.37
C ASN A 309 9.87 -14.46 18.67
N ILE A 310 9.17 -14.59 19.80
CA ILE A 310 9.68 -14.20 21.12
C ILE A 310 10.84 -15.09 21.53
N LEU A 311 10.72 -16.41 21.40
CA LEU A 311 11.81 -17.35 21.70
C LEU A 311 13.06 -17.03 20.86
N ALA A 312 12.89 -16.75 19.57
CA ALA A 312 13.99 -16.35 18.68
C ALA A 312 14.70 -15.07 19.17
N ALA A 313 13.92 -14.07 19.61
CA ALA A 313 14.44 -12.81 20.12
C ALA A 313 15.16 -12.97 21.47
N ILE A 314 14.58 -13.77 22.38
CA ILE A 314 15.20 -14.07 23.69
C ILE A 314 16.50 -14.84 23.49
N ALA A 315 16.50 -15.88 22.65
CA ALA A 315 17.66 -16.72 22.39
C ALA A 315 18.89 -15.91 21.94
N ILE A 316 18.69 -14.90 21.08
CA ILE A 316 19.79 -14.03 20.65
C ILE A 316 20.17 -12.97 21.68
N VAL A 317 19.19 -12.31 22.32
CA VAL A 317 19.44 -11.21 23.27
C VAL A 317 20.20 -11.71 24.51
N ARG A 318 19.95 -12.94 24.93
CA ARG A 318 20.70 -13.58 26.03
C ARG A 318 22.19 -13.76 25.75
N GLN A 319 22.60 -13.86 24.49
CA GLN A 319 24.04 -13.91 24.15
C GLN A 319 24.77 -12.60 24.41
N TYR A 320 24.03 -11.55 24.76
CA TYR A 320 24.52 -10.23 25.12
C TYR A 320 24.34 -9.90 26.60
N ARG A 321 24.21 -10.94 27.46
CA ARG A 321 24.11 -10.83 28.93
C ARG A 321 22.89 -10.07 29.42
N VAL A 322 21.76 -10.29 28.76
CA VAL A 322 20.45 -9.83 29.23
C VAL A 322 19.75 -11.01 29.89
N ASP A 323 19.42 -10.88 31.16
CA ASP A 323 18.79 -11.94 31.94
C ASP A 323 17.30 -12.08 31.63
N ILE A 324 16.78 -13.32 31.72
CA ILE A 324 15.36 -13.61 31.44
C ILE A 324 14.45 -12.86 32.42
N SER A 325 14.89 -12.65 33.67
CA SER A 325 14.18 -11.85 34.66
C SER A 325 13.98 -10.39 34.24
N ASP A 326 14.91 -9.81 33.49
CA ASP A 326 14.76 -8.44 32.98
C ASP A 326 13.90 -8.40 31.72
N ILE A 327 13.96 -9.46 30.91
CA ILE A 327 13.05 -9.65 29.76
C ILE A 327 11.60 -9.75 30.24
N ASP A 328 11.32 -10.55 31.28
CA ASP A 328 9.97 -10.73 31.83
C ASP A 328 9.33 -9.40 32.26
N LYS A 329 10.11 -8.53 32.94
CA LYS A 329 9.67 -7.19 33.38
C LYS A 329 9.18 -6.31 32.22
N VAL A 330 9.71 -6.48 31.01
CA VAL A 330 9.46 -5.56 29.89
C VAL A 330 8.64 -6.17 28.76
N LEU A 331 8.63 -7.50 28.61
CA LEU A 331 8.00 -8.21 27.48
C LEU A 331 6.51 -7.91 27.36
N TYR A 332 5.76 -7.90 28.46
CA TYR A 332 4.32 -7.64 28.44
C TYR A 332 3.94 -6.27 27.85
N SER A 333 4.84 -5.29 27.93
CA SER A 333 4.62 -3.94 27.39
C SER A 333 5.02 -3.79 25.92
N PHE A 334 5.61 -4.81 25.31
CA PHE A 334 5.85 -4.84 23.87
C PHE A 334 4.53 -4.76 23.10
N LYS A 335 4.51 -3.92 22.07
CA LYS A 335 3.43 -3.84 21.10
C LYS A 335 3.94 -4.37 19.77
N ALA A 336 3.11 -5.14 19.09
CA ALA A 336 3.41 -5.55 17.73
C ALA A 336 3.67 -4.31 16.84
N PRO A 337 4.56 -4.43 15.85
CA PRO A 337 4.71 -3.38 14.86
C PRO A 337 3.40 -3.11 14.12
N ILE A 338 3.22 -1.89 13.60
CA ILE A 338 2.04 -1.51 12.80
C ILE A 338 1.81 -2.55 11.69
N GLY A 339 0.55 -2.92 11.47
CA GLY A 339 0.17 -3.91 10.46
C GLY A 339 0.59 -5.36 10.75
N ARG A 340 0.82 -5.73 12.03
CA ARG A 340 1.09 -7.11 12.48
C ARG A 340 0.10 -7.49 13.58
N MET A 341 -0.98 -8.17 13.23
CA MET A 341 -2.14 -8.43 14.10
C MET A 341 -2.57 -7.18 14.87
N GLU A 342 -2.55 -6.05 14.18
CA GLU A 342 -2.86 -4.75 14.76
C GLU A 342 -4.36 -4.66 14.99
N LYS A 343 -4.77 -4.63 16.26
CA LYS A 343 -6.18 -4.49 16.62
C LYS A 343 -6.60 -3.02 16.50
N ILE A 344 -7.60 -2.75 15.66
CA ILE A 344 -8.25 -1.44 15.56
C ILE A 344 -9.45 -1.40 16.51
N THR A 345 -9.61 -0.28 17.22
CA THR A 345 -10.66 -0.07 18.23
C THR A 345 -11.71 0.92 17.72
N GLY A 346 -12.92 0.88 18.31
CA GLY A 346 -13.99 1.84 18.00
C GLY A 346 -15.22 1.23 17.32
N THR A 347 -15.33 -0.10 17.31
CA THR A 347 -16.46 -0.88 16.79
C THR A 347 -16.95 -1.89 17.84
N ASP A 348 -18.16 -2.40 17.66
CA ASP A 348 -18.76 -3.49 18.46
C ASP A 348 -18.32 -4.90 18.01
N PHE A 349 -17.57 -4.97 16.91
CA PHE A 349 -16.82 -6.14 16.43
C PHE A 349 -15.31 -5.90 16.48
N GLU A 350 -14.50 -6.95 16.36
CA GLU A 350 -13.05 -6.81 16.36
C GLU A 350 -12.53 -6.61 14.92
N ILE A 351 -11.63 -5.64 14.73
CA ILE A 351 -10.94 -5.41 13.47
C ILE A 351 -9.44 -5.63 13.66
N TYR A 352 -8.82 -6.41 12.78
CA TYR A 352 -7.38 -6.64 12.73
C TYR A 352 -6.81 -6.23 11.37
N VAL A 353 -5.63 -5.62 11.38
CA VAL A 353 -4.81 -5.37 10.18
C VAL A 353 -3.54 -6.20 10.28
N ASP A 354 -3.25 -6.98 9.23
CA ASP A 354 -2.05 -7.81 9.15
C ASP A 354 -1.39 -7.78 7.76
N PHE A 355 -0.07 -7.97 7.71
CA PHE A 355 0.71 -8.03 6.47
C PHE A 355 0.76 -9.44 5.86
N ALA A 356 -0.03 -10.39 6.33
CA ALA A 356 -0.10 -11.74 5.80
C ALA A 356 -0.42 -11.73 4.29
N HIS A 357 0.62 -11.95 3.48
CA HIS A 357 0.59 -11.87 2.01
C HIS A 357 1.18 -13.14 1.35
N THR A 358 1.43 -14.17 2.17
CA THR A 358 1.86 -15.52 1.77
C THR A 358 0.82 -16.54 2.21
N PRO A 359 0.73 -17.73 1.58
CA PRO A 359 -0.17 -18.79 2.03
C PRO A 359 0.03 -19.13 3.51
N ASN A 360 1.29 -19.32 3.93
CA ASN A 360 1.64 -19.68 5.30
C ASN A 360 1.26 -18.61 6.33
N SER A 361 1.56 -17.33 6.06
CA SER A 361 1.18 -16.24 6.99
C SER A 361 -0.34 -16.08 7.08
N LEU A 362 -1.06 -16.20 5.96
CA LEU A 362 -2.52 -16.11 5.95
C LEU A 362 -3.17 -17.25 6.72
N GLU A 363 -2.67 -18.49 6.56
CA GLU A 363 -3.18 -19.64 7.31
C GLU A 363 -2.96 -19.49 8.82
N LYS A 364 -1.79 -19.00 9.24
CA LYS A 364 -1.50 -18.73 10.65
C LYS A 364 -2.43 -17.67 11.24
N VAL A 365 -2.62 -16.54 10.54
CA VAL A 365 -3.49 -15.46 11.01
C VAL A 365 -4.95 -15.89 11.07
N LEU A 366 -5.47 -16.52 10.01
CA LEU A 366 -6.87 -16.93 9.97
C LEU A 366 -7.15 -18.11 10.91
N GLY A 367 -6.21 -19.04 11.05
CA GLY A 367 -6.32 -20.13 12.01
C GLY A 367 -6.38 -19.63 13.44
N GLU A 368 -5.54 -18.65 13.78
CA GLU A 368 -5.53 -18.02 15.11
C GLU A 368 -6.85 -17.30 15.41
N LEU A 369 -7.31 -16.46 14.47
CA LEU A 369 -8.57 -15.74 14.64
C LEU A 369 -9.79 -16.69 14.66
N ARG A 370 -9.76 -17.80 13.91
CA ARG A 370 -10.79 -18.83 13.97
C ARG A 370 -10.82 -19.51 15.33
N LYS A 371 -9.68 -19.95 15.87
CA LYS A 371 -9.60 -20.54 17.22
C LYS A 371 -10.21 -19.60 18.27
N LYS A 372 -9.85 -18.32 18.22
CA LYS A 372 -10.38 -17.28 19.11
C LYS A 372 -11.90 -17.12 18.98
N LEU A 373 -12.43 -17.11 17.76
CA LEU A 373 -13.86 -17.00 17.51
C LEU A 373 -14.62 -18.25 18.01
N ASP A 374 -14.09 -19.44 17.75
CA ASP A 374 -14.70 -20.71 18.15
C ASP A 374 -14.78 -20.86 19.68
N GLN A 375 -13.82 -20.30 20.42
CA GLN A 375 -13.87 -20.21 21.89
C GLN A 375 -15.03 -19.34 22.38
N LYS A 376 -15.35 -18.24 21.68
CA LYS A 376 -16.50 -17.38 22.00
C LYS A 376 -17.85 -18.03 21.68
N LYS A 377 -17.87 -18.99 20.75
CA LYS A 377 -19.07 -19.66 20.22
C LYS A 377 -20.12 -18.69 19.63
N SER A 378 -19.68 -17.52 19.17
CA SER A 378 -20.52 -16.50 18.53
C SER A 378 -19.73 -15.73 17.47
N GLY A 379 -20.45 -15.07 16.56
CA GLY A 379 -19.87 -14.26 15.49
C GLY A 379 -19.34 -15.06 14.29
N LYS A 380 -18.78 -14.33 13.31
CA LYS A 380 -18.19 -14.83 12.07
C LYS A 380 -16.78 -14.28 11.87
N LEU A 381 -15.95 -15.02 11.15
CA LEU A 381 -14.65 -14.56 10.67
C LEU A 381 -14.78 -14.04 9.24
N ILE A 382 -14.46 -12.75 9.05
CA ILE A 382 -14.49 -12.05 7.77
C ILE A 382 -13.05 -11.70 7.38
N SER A 383 -12.61 -12.12 6.20
CA SER A 383 -11.27 -11.88 5.67
C SER A 383 -11.31 -11.00 4.43
N VAL A 384 -10.50 -9.94 4.37
CA VAL A 384 -10.38 -9.03 3.22
C VAL A 384 -8.93 -8.96 2.77
N PHE A 385 -8.62 -9.43 1.56
CA PHE A 385 -7.25 -9.42 1.05
C PHE A 385 -7.16 -9.51 -0.47
N GLY A 386 -5.98 -9.19 -0.99
CA GLY A 386 -5.63 -9.32 -2.40
C GLY A 386 -4.36 -10.14 -2.60
N CYS A 387 -3.86 -10.15 -3.82
CA CYS A 387 -2.54 -10.67 -4.16
C CYS A 387 -1.83 -9.69 -5.09
N ALA A 388 -0.53 -9.47 -4.87
CA ALA A 388 0.26 -8.64 -5.75
C ALA A 388 0.41 -9.21 -7.19
N GLY A 389 0.35 -8.32 -8.18
CA GLY A 389 0.73 -8.55 -9.57
C GLY A 389 2.24 -8.70 -9.75
N GLU A 390 2.68 -9.31 -10.86
CA GLU A 390 4.09 -9.54 -11.21
C GLU A 390 4.89 -10.25 -10.10
N ARG A 391 4.21 -11.16 -9.41
CA ARG A 391 4.75 -12.02 -8.34
C ARG A 391 4.28 -13.45 -8.58
N ASP A 392 4.72 -14.36 -7.72
CA ASP A 392 4.34 -15.77 -7.78
C ASP A 392 2.81 -15.95 -7.92
N LYS A 393 2.38 -16.51 -9.06
CA LYS A 393 0.96 -16.76 -9.37
C LYS A 393 0.41 -17.97 -8.64
N MET A 394 1.25 -18.95 -8.29
CA MET A 394 0.80 -20.18 -7.62
C MET A 394 0.20 -19.86 -6.24
N LYS A 395 0.77 -18.86 -5.54
CA LYS A 395 0.28 -18.44 -4.23
C LYS A 395 -1.17 -17.93 -4.25
N ARG A 396 -1.62 -17.34 -5.37
CA ARG A 396 -2.95 -16.72 -5.49
C ARG A 396 -4.06 -17.73 -5.24
N SER A 397 -3.97 -18.90 -5.89
CA SER A 397 -4.93 -19.99 -5.68
C SER A 397 -4.81 -20.58 -4.26
N LEU A 398 -3.60 -20.74 -3.72
CA LEU A 398 -3.43 -21.29 -2.37
C LEU A 398 -4.05 -20.38 -1.31
N MET A 399 -3.83 -19.07 -1.40
CA MET A 399 -4.38 -18.10 -0.44
C MET A 399 -5.91 -18.02 -0.53
N GLY A 400 -6.48 -18.08 -1.73
CA GLY A 400 -7.95 -18.14 -1.91
C GLY A 400 -8.58 -19.39 -1.30
N GLU A 401 -7.91 -20.54 -1.40
CA GLU A 401 -8.32 -21.81 -0.77
C GLU A 401 -8.25 -21.73 0.76
N ILE A 402 -7.13 -21.24 1.31
CA ILE A 402 -6.92 -21.05 2.75
C ILE A 402 -7.99 -20.13 3.34
N SER A 403 -8.22 -18.96 2.75
CA SER A 403 -9.23 -18.04 3.27
C SER A 403 -10.62 -18.64 3.25
N ALA A 404 -10.99 -19.33 2.17
CA ALA A 404 -12.29 -19.98 2.05
C ALA A 404 -12.50 -21.14 3.04
N LYS A 405 -11.41 -21.78 3.49
CA LYS A 405 -11.42 -22.83 4.53
C LYS A 405 -11.60 -22.24 5.93
N TYR A 406 -10.90 -21.15 6.24
CA TYR A 406 -10.88 -20.60 7.60
C TYR A 406 -11.94 -19.53 7.85
N ALA A 407 -12.21 -18.63 6.90
CA ALA A 407 -13.14 -17.52 7.07
C ALA A 407 -14.56 -17.90 6.64
N ASP A 408 -15.57 -17.43 7.37
CA ASP A 408 -16.97 -17.58 6.97
C ASP A 408 -17.28 -16.73 5.73
N VAL A 409 -16.64 -15.56 5.62
CA VAL A 409 -16.73 -14.66 4.48
C VAL A 409 -15.34 -14.25 4.01
N SER A 410 -14.99 -14.57 2.77
CA SER A 410 -13.75 -14.12 2.12
C SER A 410 -14.03 -13.05 1.06
N ILE A 411 -13.41 -11.88 1.16
CA ILE A 411 -13.52 -10.80 0.19
C ILE A 411 -12.19 -10.66 -0.56
N PHE A 412 -12.20 -10.98 -1.84
CA PHE A 412 -11.03 -10.88 -2.72
C PHE A 412 -11.01 -9.52 -3.43
N THR A 413 -9.90 -8.80 -3.27
CA THR A 413 -9.74 -7.41 -3.71
C THR A 413 -8.34 -7.11 -4.25
N ALA A 414 -8.04 -5.85 -4.56
CA ALA A 414 -6.71 -5.39 -4.96
C ALA A 414 -5.71 -5.37 -3.79
N GLU A 415 -4.43 -5.51 -4.12
CA GLU A 415 -3.27 -5.26 -3.25
C GLU A 415 -2.31 -4.35 -4.04
N ASP A 416 -1.29 -4.90 -4.71
CA ASP A 416 -0.43 -4.19 -5.66
C ASP A 416 -0.57 -4.79 -7.07
N PRO A 417 -1.59 -4.40 -7.86
CA PRO A 417 -1.83 -4.98 -9.18
C PRO A 417 -0.67 -4.78 -10.16
N ARG A 418 0.14 -3.73 -9.98
CA ARG A 418 1.20 -3.32 -10.92
C ARG A 418 0.63 -3.17 -12.32
N SER A 419 1.19 -3.83 -13.34
CA SER A 419 0.63 -3.82 -14.70
C SER A 419 -0.46 -4.87 -14.94
N GLU A 420 -0.73 -5.76 -13.98
CA GLU A 420 -1.75 -6.81 -14.14
C GLU A 420 -3.18 -6.30 -13.91
N ASP A 421 -4.15 -6.95 -14.56
CA ASP A 421 -5.56 -6.67 -14.34
C ASP A 421 -6.04 -7.29 -13.02
N VAL A 422 -6.57 -6.44 -12.12
CA VAL A 422 -7.10 -6.83 -10.81
C VAL A 422 -8.11 -7.98 -10.90
N SER A 423 -9.00 -7.95 -11.89
CA SER A 423 -10.03 -8.97 -12.05
C SER A 423 -9.40 -10.33 -12.39
N LYS A 424 -8.31 -10.35 -13.17
CA LYS A 424 -7.58 -11.60 -13.46
C LYS A 424 -6.92 -12.17 -12.21
N ILE A 425 -6.29 -11.34 -11.38
CA ILE A 425 -5.70 -11.76 -10.10
C ILE A 425 -6.78 -12.35 -9.19
N ILE A 426 -7.91 -11.66 -9.02
CA ILE A 426 -9.03 -12.15 -8.22
C ILE A 426 -9.56 -13.48 -8.75
N LEU A 427 -9.68 -13.64 -10.07
CA LEU A 427 -10.12 -14.90 -10.67
C LEU A 427 -9.16 -16.06 -10.38
N GLU A 428 -7.86 -15.81 -10.24
CA GLU A 428 -6.89 -16.83 -9.83
C GLU A 428 -7.05 -17.23 -8.36
N MET A 429 -7.40 -16.30 -7.47
CA MET A 429 -7.76 -16.60 -6.07
C MET A 429 -9.05 -17.44 -5.99
N VAL A 430 -10.05 -17.10 -6.81
CA VAL A 430 -11.32 -17.83 -6.91
C VAL A 430 -11.12 -19.29 -7.29
N LYS A 431 -10.12 -19.63 -8.12
CA LYS A 431 -9.78 -21.03 -8.43
C LYS A 431 -9.47 -21.83 -7.17
N GLY A 432 -8.82 -21.21 -6.18
CA GLY A 432 -8.56 -21.80 -4.87
C GLY A 432 -9.81 -21.98 -4.04
N ALA A 433 -10.60 -20.91 -3.89
CA ALA A 433 -11.84 -20.94 -3.12
C ALA A 433 -12.81 -22.02 -3.61
N ARG A 434 -12.87 -22.26 -4.93
CA ARG A 434 -13.70 -23.30 -5.56
C ARG A 434 -13.31 -24.74 -5.24
N LYS A 435 -12.13 -24.98 -4.65
CA LYS A 435 -11.72 -26.30 -4.16
C LYS A 435 -12.31 -26.61 -2.77
N THR A 436 -12.91 -25.62 -2.12
CA THR A 436 -13.56 -25.75 -0.81
C THR A 436 -15.09 -25.84 -0.98
N SER A 437 -15.83 -25.94 0.12
CA SER A 437 -17.29 -25.85 0.13
C SER A 437 -17.83 -24.42 -0.02
N ALA A 438 -16.95 -23.42 -0.12
CA ALA A 438 -17.35 -22.03 -0.16
C ALA A 438 -18.11 -21.67 -1.45
N LYS A 439 -19.19 -20.89 -1.32
CA LYS A 439 -20.01 -20.45 -2.46
C LYS A 439 -19.72 -19.00 -2.85
N GLU A 440 -19.69 -18.75 -4.15
CA GLU A 440 -19.61 -17.38 -4.67
C GLU A 440 -20.94 -16.65 -4.41
N ILE A 441 -20.88 -15.44 -3.86
CA ILE A 441 -22.03 -14.53 -3.79
C ILE A 441 -21.67 -13.24 -4.52
N GLU A 442 -22.49 -12.83 -5.50
CA GLU A 442 -22.40 -11.47 -6.03
C GLU A 442 -22.90 -10.51 -4.95
N PHE A 443 -22.11 -9.49 -4.61
CA PHE A 443 -22.38 -8.60 -3.48
C PHE A 443 -23.78 -7.93 -3.50
N LYS A 444 -24.36 -7.71 -4.68
CA LYS A 444 -25.72 -7.14 -4.83
C LYS A 444 -26.84 -8.06 -4.34
N TYR A 445 -26.56 -9.34 -4.18
CA TYR A 445 -27.46 -10.35 -3.65
C TYR A 445 -27.08 -10.75 -2.22
N TYR A 446 -26.11 -10.06 -1.62
CA TYR A 446 -25.81 -10.29 -0.22
C TYR A 446 -26.96 -9.78 0.64
N ASP A 447 -27.59 -10.71 1.36
CA ASP A 447 -28.57 -10.46 2.40
C ASP A 447 -28.22 -11.33 3.61
N ASP A 448 -28.36 -10.74 4.79
CA ASP A 448 -28.08 -11.31 6.09
C ASP A 448 -28.93 -12.56 6.40
N SER A 449 -30.12 -12.62 5.81
CA SER A 449 -31.08 -13.71 6.00
C SER A 449 -30.54 -15.08 5.56
N ASN A 450 -29.58 -15.11 4.62
CA ASN A 450 -28.99 -16.34 4.10
C ASN A 450 -28.02 -17.06 5.05
N HIS A 451 -27.64 -16.44 6.18
CA HIS A 451 -26.55 -16.93 7.03
C HIS A 451 -26.96 -17.37 8.44
N ARG A 452 -28.26 -17.43 8.75
CA ARG A 452 -28.73 -17.84 10.08
C ARG A 452 -28.96 -19.34 10.24
N SER A 453 -29.11 -20.11 9.15
CA SER A 453 -29.52 -21.53 9.24
C SER A 453 -28.44 -22.55 8.84
N GLU A 454 -27.43 -22.18 8.05
CA GLU A 454 -26.38 -23.11 7.61
C GLU A 454 -25.02 -22.44 7.64
N LYS A 455 -24.01 -23.08 8.27
CA LYS A 455 -22.59 -22.66 8.32
C LYS A 455 -21.94 -22.73 6.92
N LYS A 456 -22.44 -21.94 5.97
CA LYS A 456 -21.92 -21.86 4.61
C LYS A 456 -20.83 -20.81 4.53
N HIS A 457 -19.61 -21.25 4.25
CA HIS A 457 -18.52 -20.38 3.85
C HIS A 457 -18.87 -19.73 2.50
N ILE A 458 -18.54 -18.45 2.33
CA ILE A 458 -18.78 -17.73 1.08
C ILE A 458 -17.56 -16.91 0.67
N TYR A 459 -17.51 -16.56 -0.61
CA TYR A 459 -16.56 -15.57 -1.11
C TYR A 459 -17.21 -14.54 -2.03
N ILE A 460 -16.69 -13.32 -1.97
CA ILE A 460 -17.20 -12.14 -2.67
C ILE A 460 -16.01 -11.46 -3.38
N LYS A 461 -16.25 -10.98 -4.60
CA LYS A 461 -15.24 -10.26 -5.40
C LYS A 461 -15.54 -8.77 -5.36
N VAL A 462 -14.60 -7.98 -4.84
CA VAL A 462 -14.72 -6.52 -4.79
C VAL A 462 -13.39 -5.91 -5.25
N PRO A 463 -13.23 -5.53 -6.54
CA PRO A 463 -11.93 -5.14 -7.09
C PRO A 463 -11.26 -3.94 -6.41
N GLU A 464 -12.01 -2.91 -6.04
CA GLU A 464 -11.47 -1.74 -5.35
C GLU A 464 -11.32 -2.01 -3.85
N ARG A 465 -10.09 -1.88 -3.33
CA ARG A 465 -9.75 -2.23 -1.93
C ARG A 465 -10.50 -1.40 -0.89
N GLY A 466 -10.65 -0.09 -1.14
CA GLY A 466 -11.43 0.78 -0.25
C GLY A 466 -12.91 0.41 -0.21
N GLU A 467 -13.47 -0.01 -1.34
CA GLU A 467 -14.85 -0.49 -1.43
C GLU A 467 -15.01 -1.85 -0.72
N ALA A 468 -14.01 -2.73 -0.78
CA ALA A 468 -14.00 -4.01 -0.06
C ALA A 468 -13.98 -3.81 1.46
N ILE A 469 -13.10 -2.93 1.96
CA ILE A 469 -12.99 -2.59 3.39
C ILE A 469 -14.26 -1.87 3.86
N GLY A 470 -14.73 -0.87 3.11
CA GLY A 470 -15.96 -0.15 3.41
C GLY A 470 -17.17 -1.08 3.48
N PHE A 471 -17.28 -2.04 2.56
CA PHE A 471 -18.33 -3.06 2.57
C PHE A 471 -18.27 -3.97 3.80
N ALA A 472 -17.07 -4.44 4.13
CA ALA A 472 -16.86 -5.28 5.31
C ALA A 472 -17.32 -4.57 6.59
N ILE A 473 -16.97 -3.29 6.75
CA ILE A 473 -17.29 -2.51 7.96
C ILE A 473 -18.76 -2.06 7.99
N GLN A 474 -19.28 -1.56 6.86
CA GLN A 474 -20.58 -0.87 6.83
C GLN A 474 -21.77 -1.80 6.57
N ARG A 475 -21.54 -2.99 6.01
CA ARG A 475 -22.63 -3.87 5.52
C ARG A 475 -22.53 -5.32 5.98
N LEU A 476 -21.33 -5.80 6.34
CA LEU A 476 -21.12 -7.21 6.67
C LEU A 476 -20.92 -7.45 8.15
N ALA A 477 -19.91 -6.81 8.75
CA ALA A 477 -19.50 -7.07 10.12
C ALA A 477 -20.55 -6.57 11.12
N LYS A 478 -20.77 -7.39 12.15
CA LYS A 478 -21.71 -7.14 13.24
C LYS A 478 -21.06 -7.44 14.56
N LYS A 479 -21.68 -7.00 15.65
CA LYS A 479 -21.34 -7.40 17.01
C LYS A 479 -20.89 -8.87 17.11
N ASP A 480 -19.77 -9.06 17.80
CA ASP A 480 -19.08 -10.35 18.02
C ASP A 480 -18.32 -10.93 16.83
N ASP A 481 -18.46 -10.38 15.62
CA ASP A 481 -17.64 -10.78 14.46
C ASP A 481 -16.16 -10.39 14.65
N ILE A 482 -15.32 -11.05 13.87
CA ILE A 482 -13.91 -10.69 13.68
C ILE A 482 -13.69 -10.38 12.20
N LEU A 483 -13.33 -9.14 11.90
CA LEU A 483 -12.86 -8.69 10.59
C LEU A 483 -11.34 -8.64 10.59
N VAL A 484 -10.71 -9.25 9.59
CA VAL A 484 -9.27 -9.13 9.36
C VAL A 484 -8.97 -8.67 7.93
N ILE A 485 -8.10 -7.68 7.83
CA ILE A 485 -7.65 -7.09 6.56
C ILE A 485 -6.17 -7.45 6.40
N CYS A 486 -5.88 -8.26 5.37
CA CYS A 486 -4.55 -8.81 5.12
C CYS A 486 -3.91 -8.25 3.83
N GLY A 487 -2.59 -8.39 3.75
CA GLY A 487 -1.79 -8.15 2.55
C GLY A 487 -0.93 -6.89 2.63
N LYS A 488 -1.52 -5.72 2.92
CA LYS A 488 -0.79 -4.43 2.93
C LYS A 488 -0.22 -4.08 4.30
N GLY A 489 -0.89 -4.40 5.40
CA GLY A 489 -0.36 -4.23 6.75
C GLY A 489 0.09 -2.78 7.06
N HIS A 490 1.38 -2.53 6.98
CA HIS A 490 2.02 -1.23 7.25
C HIS A 490 2.31 -0.42 5.97
N GLU A 491 2.08 -0.98 4.79
CA GLU A 491 2.41 -0.34 3.53
C GLU A 491 1.56 0.91 3.29
N LYS A 492 2.24 1.97 2.84
CA LYS A 492 1.67 3.30 2.64
C LYS A 492 1.28 3.60 1.17
N SER A 493 1.28 2.59 0.31
CA SER A 493 0.96 2.75 -1.11
C SER A 493 0.30 1.53 -1.72
N MET A 494 -0.35 1.68 -2.88
CA MET A 494 -0.74 0.60 -3.78
C MET A 494 -0.24 0.89 -5.21
N ALA A 495 0.45 -0.08 -5.81
CA ALA A 495 1.01 0.07 -7.14
C ALA A 495 -0.01 -0.24 -8.25
N TYR A 496 -0.38 0.75 -9.06
CA TYR A 496 -1.21 0.60 -10.28
C TYR A 496 -0.47 1.16 -11.50
N ASP A 497 -0.37 0.40 -12.59
CA ASP A 497 0.43 0.75 -13.77
C ASP A 497 1.85 1.22 -13.39
N ASN A 498 2.45 0.55 -12.40
CA ASN A 498 3.76 0.85 -11.82
C ASN A 498 3.89 2.26 -11.20
N LEU A 499 2.77 2.88 -10.84
CA LEU A 499 2.71 4.11 -10.08
C LEU A 499 2.22 3.83 -8.66
N GLU A 500 2.94 4.36 -7.66
CA GLU A 500 2.59 4.23 -6.24
C GLU A 500 1.50 5.24 -5.85
N HIS A 501 0.27 4.76 -5.68
CA HIS A 501 -0.83 5.55 -5.14
C HIS A 501 -0.76 5.54 -3.62
N ALA A 502 -0.86 6.69 -2.96
CA ALA A 502 -0.95 6.73 -1.50
C ALA A 502 -2.12 5.87 -0.99
N TRP A 503 -1.85 5.03 0.01
CA TRP A 503 -2.81 4.07 0.55
C TRP A 503 -2.46 3.72 1.99
N SER A 504 -3.45 3.48 2.84
CA SER A 504 -3.26 2.81 4.13
C SER A 504 -4.54 2.05 4.46
N ASP A 505 -4.41 0.79 4.88
CA ASP A 505 -5.56 0.01 5.35
C ASP A 505 -6.16 0.65 6.61
N GLN A 506 -5.32 1.17 7.51
CA GLN A 506 -5.73 1.88 8.72
C GLN A 506 -6.51 3.15 8.37
N GLU A 507 -6.04 3.96 7.42
CA GLU A 507 -6.77 5.14 6.96
C GLU A 507 -8.11 4.76 6.32
N ALA A 508 -8.13 3.74 5.45
CA ALA A 508 -9.37 3.26 4.83
C ALA A 508 -10.39 2.75 5.85
N ILE A 509 -9.94 2.06 6.91
CA ILE A 509 -10.80 1.65 8.04
C ILE A 509 -11.32 2.89 8.78
N ALA A 510 -10.44 3.83 9.13
CA ALA A 510 -10.82 5.04 9.86
C ALA A 510 -11.77 5.94 9.05
N GLU A 511 -11.62 5.99 7.72
CA GLU A 511 -12.55 6.66 6.81
C GLU A 511 -13.90 5.93 6.80
N ALA A 512 -13.90 4.60 6.63
CA ALA A 512 -15.12 3.80 6.64
C ALA A 512 -15.89 3.95 7.95
N MET A 513 -15.21 4.06 9.10
CA MET A 513 -15.84 4.25 10.42
C MET A 513 -16.43 5.65 10.64
N ARG A 514 -16.02 6.66 9.87
CA ARG A 514 -16.43 8.07 10.05
C ARG A 514 -17.50 8.55 9.07
N LEU A 515 -17.97 7.66 8.20
CA LEU A 515 -18.97 8.00 7.18
C LEU A 515 -20.32 8.41 7.81
N ASP A 516 -20.91 9.51 7.31
CA ASP A 516 -22.23 9.97 7.73
C ASP A 516 -23.28 9.63 6.66
N ASP A 517 -24.23 8.75 6.99
CA ASP A 517 -25.34 8.38 6.10
C ASP A 517 -26.29 9.55 5.78
N ASN A 518 -26.26 10.63 6.57
CA ASN A 518 -26.96 11.88 6.27
C ASN A 518 -26.21 12.74 5.25
N MET A 519 -24.95 12.43 4.94
CA MET A 519 -24.23 13.03 3.83
C MET A 519 -24.37 12.14 2.59
N THR A 520 -25.29 12.53 1.70
CA THR A 520 -25.56 11.77 0.47
C THR A 520 -25.12 12.51 -0.79
N ALA A 521 -24.46 11.79 -1.70
CA ALA A 521 -24.12 12.28 -3.02
C ALA A 521 -24.75 11.41 -4.12
N ILE A 522 -25.21 12.05 -5.20
CA ILE A 522 -25.62 11.40 -6.45
C ILE A 522 -24.50 11.62 -7.47
N VAL A 523 -23.94 10.53 -8.00
CA VAL A 523 -22.93 10.58 -9.06
C VAL A 523 -23.54 10.11 -10.37
N LEU A 524 -23.56 10.99 -11.38
CA LEU A 524 -24.10 10.71 -12.70
C LEU A 524 -23.05 9.94 -13.52
N ALA A 525 -23.28 8.64 -13.73
CA ALA A 525 -22.31 7.72 -14.33
C ALA A 525 -22.89 6.91 -15.51
N GLY A 526 -24.01 7.37 -16.10
CA GLY A 526 -24.77 6.61 -17.09
C GLY A 526 -24.32 6.76 -18.55
N GLY A 527 -23.38 7.67 -18.83
CA GLY A 527 -22.99 8.08 -20.18
C GLY A 527 -22.21 7.01 -20.96
N LYS A 528 -22.56 6.84 -22.26
CA LYS A 528 -21.81 5.99 -23.20
C LYS A 528 -20.43 6.53 -23.54
N GLY A 529 -20.28 7.86 -23.64
CA GLY A 529 -19.05 8.50 -24.11
C GLY A 529 -18.81 8.29 -25.61
N THR A 530 -19.76 8.71 -26.46
CA THR A 530 -19.69 8.47 -27.92
C THR A 530 -18.41 8.99 -28.58
N ARG A 531 -17.82 10.06 -28.04
CA ARG A 531 -16.55 10.66 -28.51
C ARG A 531 -15.28 9.93 -28.03
N MET A 532 -15.41 8.89 -27.20
CA MET A 532 -14.27 8.09 -26.70
C MET A 532 -13.85 6.97 -27.66
N ASN A 533 -14.66 6.67 -28.68
CA ASN A 533 -14.45 5.56 -29.61
C ASN A 533 -14.11 4.22 -28.90
N SER A 534 -14.79 3.94 -27.78
CA SER A 534 -14.54 2.76 -26.94
C SER A 534 -15.85 2.08 -26.56
N GLY A 535 -15.82 0.75 -26.43
CA GLY A 535 -16.93 -0.04 -25.89
C GLY A 535 -17.01 -0.04 -24.36
N LEU A 536 -16.07 0.61 -23.67
CA LEU A 536 -16.04 0.74 -22.22
C LEU A 536 -16.91 1.93 -21.78
N PRO A 537 -17.71 1.82 -20.69
CA PRO A 537 -18.36 2.99 -20.10
C PRO A 537 -17.33 4.08 -19.80
N LYS A 538 -17.65 5.33 -20.17
CA LYS A 538 -16.74 6.47 -20.08
C LYS A 538 -16.06 6.60 -18.71
N VAL A 539 -16.85 6.46 -17.65
CA VAL A 539 -16.42 6.56 -16.24
C VAL A 539 -15.45 5.46 -15.78
N LEU A 540 -15.34 4.36 -16.55
CA LEU A 540 -14.43 3.24 -16.26
C LEU A 540 -13.11 3.32 -17.01
N HIS A 541 -12.93 4.30 -17.90
CA HIS A 541 -11.61 4.57 -18.46
C HIS A 541 -10.63 4.89 -17.32
N LYS A 542 -9.40 4.42 -17.47
CA LYS A 542 -8.39 4.55 -16.42
C LYS A 542 -7.63 5.85 -16.58
N ILE A 543 -7.35 6.49 -15.45
CA ILE A 543 -6.30 7.50 -15.30
C ILE A 543 -5.38 7.02 -14.17
N ALA A 544 -4.07 7.06 -14.42
CA ALA A 544 -3.05 6.51 -13.54
C ALA A 544 -3.36 5.07 -13.07
N GLY A 545 -3.84 4.20 -13.96
CA GLY A 545 -4.10 2.78 -13.70
C GLY A 545 -5.43 2.45 -13.00
N ARG A 546 -6.19 3.45 -12.52
CA ARG A 546 -7.48 3.26 -11.83
C ARG A 546 -8.64 3.89 -12.61
N PRO A 547 -9.87 3.32 -12.55
CA PRO A 547 -11.05 3.93 -13.16
C PRO A 547 -11.25 5.38 -12.68
N MET A 548 -11.57 6.32 -13.59
CA MET A 548 -11.82 7.72 -13.23
C MET A 548 -12.86 7.87 -12.11
N LEU A 549 -13.93 7.07 -12.17
CA LEU A 549 -14.98 7.07 -11.17
C LEU A 549 -14.47 6.73 -9.77
N SER A 550 -13.48 5.84 -9.64
CA SER A 550 -12.93 5.44 -8.34
C SER A 550 -12.35 6.63 -7.58
N TYR A 551 -11.75 7.61 -8.27
CA TYR A 551 -11.24 8.83 -7.63
C TYR A 551 -12.37 9.70 -7.09
N THR A 552 -13.43 9.93 -7.87
CA THR A 552 -14.60 10.70 -7.45
C THR A 552 -15.24 10.11 -6.20
N LEU A 553 -15.43 8.79 -6.17
CA LEU A 553 -16.01 8.10 -5.01
C LEU A 553 -15.09 8.19 -3.79
N ASN A 554 -13.79 7.96 -3.97
CA ASN A 554 -12.81 8.06 -2.90
C ASN A 554 -12.78 9.47 -2.29
N THR A 555 -12.79 10.53 -3.11
CA THR A 555 -12.84 11.91 -2.62
C THR A 555 -14.12 12.19 -1.83
N LEU A 556 -15.28 11.69 -2.29
CA LEU A 556 -16.53 11.82 -1.55
C LEU A 556 -16.48 11.10 -0.20
N ARG A 557 -15.91 9.88 -0.12
CA ARG A 557 -15.72 9.17 1.16
C ARG A 557 -14.82 9.95 2.10
N LYS A 558 -13.70 10.47 1.60
CA LYS A 558 -12.79 11.34 2.37
C LYS A 558 -13.46 12.63 2.87
N ALA A 559 -14.45 13.13 2.13
CA ALA A 559 -15.27 14.27 2.53
C ALA A 559 -16.42 13.90 3.50
N GLY A 560 -16.54 12.63 3.93
CA GLY A 560 -17.48 12.16 4.95
C GLY A 560 -18.80 11.59 4.40
N PHE A 561 -18.98 11.48 3.09
CA PHE A 561 -20.24 11.00 2.50
C PHE A 561 -20.43 9.50 2.74
N GLY A 562 -21.43 9.12 3.56
CA GLY A 562 -21.76 7.72 3.84
C GLY A 562 -22.67 7.06 2.81
N LYS A 563 -23.53 7.84 2.13
CA LYS A 563 -24.39 7.32 1.07
C LYS A 563 -24.02 7.86 -0.30
N LEU A 564 -23.58 6.97 -1.19
CA LEU A 564 -23.32 7.31 -2.60
C LEU A 564 -24.36 6.63 -3.48
N ILE A 565 -25.03 7.41 -4.32
CA ILE A 565 -26.01 6.94 -5.29
C ILE A 565 -25.42 7.11 -6.69
N LEU A 566 -25.09 6.01 -7.35
CA LEU A 566 -24.53 6.02 -8.69
C LEU A 566 -25.65 5.80 -9.70
N VAL A 567 -25.90 6.80 -10.54
CA VAL A 567 -26.85 6.69 -11.64
C VAL A 567 -26.14 6.04 -12.82
N VAL A 568 -26.49 4.78 -13.11
CA VAL A 568 -25.84 3.96 -14.13
C VAL A 568 -26.76 3.69 -15.30
N GLY A 569 -26.20 3.59 -16.51
CA GLY A 569 -26.93 3.44 -17.75
C GLY A 569 -26.21 2.51 -18.71
N TYR A 570 -25.40 3.06 -19.63
CA TYR A 570 -24.69 2.28 -20.63
C TYR A 570 -23.79 1.20 -20.01
N LYS A 571 -24.08 -0.07 -20.30
CA LYS A 571 -23.39 -1.25 -19.73
C LYS A 571 -23.25 -1.19 -18.20
N SER A 572 -24.32 -0.80 -17.50
CA SER A 572 -24.40 -0.67 -16.03
C SER A 572 -23.78 -1.85 -15.28
N ASN A 573 -24.01 -3.09 -15.71
CA ASN A 573 -23.42 -4.29 -15.08
C ASN A 573 -21.89 -4.24 -14.99
N LYS A 574 -21.21 -3.64 -15.99
CA LYS A 574 -19.75 -3.48 -15.95
C LYS A 574 -19.34 -2.43 -14.92
N VAL A 575 -20.07 -1.32 -14.83
CA VAL A 575 -19.84 -0.28 -13.81
C VAL A 575 -20.03 -0.85 -12.40
N ILE A 576 -21.15 -1.53 -12.17
CA ILE A 576 -21.48 -2.17 -10.89
C ILE A 576 -20.39 -3.15 -10.47
N LYS A 577 -19.97 -4.06 -11.37
CA LYS A 577 -18.93 -5.05 -11.07
C LYS A 577 -17.56 -4.44 -10.79
N THR A 578 -17.22 -3.32 -11.43
CA THR A 578 -15.93 -2.64 -11.23
C THR A 578 -15.91 -1.81 -9.95
N ILE A 579 -16.98 -1.06 -9.66
CA ILE A 579 -17.05 -0.17 -8.50
C ILE A 579 -17.34 -0.94 -7.22
N GLY A 580 -18.24 -1.91 -7.26
CA GLY A 580 -18.50 -2.78 -6.12
C GLY A 580 -19.68 -2.34 -5.23
N PRO A 581 -19.72 -2.77 -3.97
CA PRO A 581 -20.95 -2.81 -3.17
C PRO A 581 -21.31 -1.57 -2.36
N THR A 582 -20.40 -0.62 -2.12
CA THR A 582 -20.70 0.46 -1.14
C THR A 582 -21.60 1.56 -1.71
N ALA A 583 -21.82 1.54 -3.02
CA ALA A 583 -22.74 2.42 -3.74
C ALA A 583 -24.15 1.83 -3.85
N THR A 584 -25.16 2.70 -3.73
CA THR A 584 -26.53 2.42 -4.20
C THR A 584 -26.61 2.71 -5.70
N TYR A 585 -27.16 1.80 -6.50
CA TYR A 585 -27.24 1.97 -7.95
C TYR A 585 -28.66 2.36 -8.39
N ALA A 586 -28.78 3.50 -9.07
CA ALA A 586 -30.02 3.96 -9.71
C ALA A 586 -29.92 3.73 -11.22
N TYR A 587 -30.89 3.01 -11.81
CA TYR A 587 -30.81 2.62 -13.22
C TYR A 587 -31.47 3.65 -14.14
N GLN A 588 -30.72 4.10 -15.14
CA GLN A 588 -31.17 4.94 -16.25
C GLN A 588 -31.10 4.13 -17.56
N PRO A 589 -32.16 3.36 -17.91
CA PRO A 589 -32.13 2.45 -19.05
C PRO A 589 -32.05 3.17 -20.41
N LYS A 590 -32.67 4.36 -20.53
CA LYS A 590 -32.57 5.26 -21.68
C LYS A 590 -31.88 6.54 -21.24
N GLN A 591 -30.79 6.95 -21.91
CA GLN A 591 -30.07 8.17 -21.56
C GLN A 591 -30.82 9.41 -22.07
N LEU A 592 -31.87 9.84 -21.37
CA LEU A 592 -32.71 10.99 -21.75
C LEU A 592 -32.18 12.35 -21.25
N GLY A 593 -30.90 12.43 -20.90
CA GLY A 593 -30.25 13.63 -20.37
C GLY A 593 -29.98 13.60 -18.86
N THR A 594 -29.30 14.64 -18.36
CA THR A 594 -28.85 14.76 -16.97
C THR A 594 -29.98 15.01 -15.98
N GLY A 595 -31.06 15.66 -16.41
CA GLY A 595 -32.27 15.88 -15.60
C GLY A 595 -32.98 14.55 -15.28
N ASP A 596 -33.15 13.68 -16.28
CA ASP A 596 -33.71 12.33 -16.05
C ASP A 596 -32.78 11.48 -15.18
N ALA A 597 -31.47 11.55 -15.39
CA ALA A 597 -30.49 10.84 -14.56
C ALA A 597 -30.60 11.27 -13.09
N PHE A 598 -30.65 12.57 -12.84
CA PHE A 598 -30.86 13.12 -11.50
C PHE A 598 -32.20 12.69 -10.90
N ALA A 599 -33.28 12.69 -11.67
CA ALA A 599 -34.58 12.19 -11.23
C ALA A 599 -34.51 10.72 -10.78
N LYS A 600 -33.78 9.84 -11.51
CA LYS A 600 -33.55 8.45 -11.06
C LYS A 600 -32.79 8.39 -9.74
N GLY A 601 -31.74 9.20 -9.59
CA GLY A 601 -30.97 9.29 -8.34
C GLY A 601 -31.81 9.76 -7.14
N LEU A 602 -32.66 10.78 -7.34
CA LEU A 602 -33.54 11.34 -6.31
C LEU A 602 -34.52 10.29 -5.75
N LYS A 603 -34.96 9.31 -6.55
CA LYS A 603 -35.84 8.21 -6.09
C LYS A 603 -35.15 7.29 -5.06
N CYS A 604 -33.82 7.23 -5.06
CA CYS A 604 -33.04 6.43 -4.12
C CYS A 604 -32.60 7.21 -2.85
N LEU A 605 -32.88 8.52 -2.78
CA LEU A 605 -32.50 9.33 -1.63
C LEU A 605 -33.34 8.98 -0.38
N PRO A 606 -32.76 9.05 0.83
CA PRO A 606 -33.53 9.01 2.07
C PRO A 606 -34.62 10.10 2.11
N ALA A 607 -35.79 9.79 2.65
CA ALA A 607 -36.94 10.70 2.64
C ALA A 607 -36.69 12.02 3.39
N LYS A 608 -35.96 11.97 4.51
CA LYS A 608 -35.69 13.12 5.40
C LYS A 608 -34.36 13.84 5.13
N LEU A 609 -33.59 13.41 4.13
CA LEU A 609 -32.34 14.06 3.77
C LEU A 609 -32.63 15.51 3.37
N LYS A 610 -31.86 16.51 3.84
CA LYS A 610 -32.08 17.93 3.50
C LYS A 610 -31.28 18.40 2.29
N GLU A 611 -29.99 18.06 2.24
CA GLU A 611 -29.09 18.45 1.16
C GLU A 611 -28.58 17.22 0.41
N VAL A 612 -28.40 17.36 -0.90
CA VAL A 612 -27.77 16.33 -1.74
C VAL A 612 -26.73 16.95 -2.65
N VAL A 613 -25.53 16.38 -2.67
CA VAL A 613 -24.48 16.72 -3.63
C VAL A 613 -24.71 15.95 -4.93
N VAL A 614 -24.51 16.60 -6.07
CA VAL A 614 -24.62 15.97 -7.39
C VAL A 614 -23.37 16.27 -8.21
N LEU A 615 -22.75 15.23 -8.74
CA LEU A 615 -21.51 15.31 -9.52
C LEU A 615 -21.59 14.44 -10.77
N ASN A 616 -20.85 14.82 -11.81
CA ASN A 616 -20.60 13.92 -12.94
C ASN A 616 -19.46 12.95 -12.59
N GLY A 617 -19.58 11.69 -13.00
CA GLY A 617 -18.57 10.67 -12.67
C GLY A 617 -17.26 10.77 -13.45
N ASP A 618 -17.23 11.56 -14.53
CA ASP A 618 -16.17 11.61 -15.55
C ASP A 618 -15.29 12.86 -15.51
N ASP A 619 -15.64 13.89 -14.73
CA ASP A 619 -14.89 15.15 -14.64
C ASP A 619 -14.45 15.52 -13.21
N SER A 620 -14.88 14.72 -12.23
CA SER A 620 -14.79 15.04 -10.79
C SER A 620 -13.63 14.34 -10.08
N ALA A 621 -12.74 13.68 -10.81
CA ALA A 621 -11.63 12.90 -10.26
C ALA A 621 -10.56 13.75 -9.54
N PHE A 622 -10.56 15.07 -9.72
CA PHE A 622 -9.51 15.97 -9.26
C PHE A 622 -9.90 16.87 -8.09
N TYR A 623 -11.15 16.83 -7.63
CA TYR A 623 -11.57 17.61 -6.47
C TYR A 623 -10.82 17.17 -5.21
N SER A 624 -10.46 18.14 -4.38
CA SER A 624 -10.03 17.84 -3.01
C SER A 624 -11.24 17.60 -2.10
N PRO A 625 -11.10 16.78 -1.04
CA PRO A 625 -12.17 16.62 -0.04
C PRO A 625 -12.60 17.96 0.58
N GLN A 626 -11.63 18.86 0.82
CA GLN A 626 -11.88 20.19 1.39
C GLN A 626 -12.76 21.04 0.47
N THR A 627 -12.49 21.06 -0.84
CA THR A 627 -13.31 21.80 -1.80
C THR A 627 -14.77 21.33 -1.78
N ILE A 628 -15.01 20.00 -1.72
CA ILE A 628 -16.37 19.47 -1.60
C ILE A 628 -17.03 19.97 -0.31
N SER A 629 -16.33 19.90 0.82
CA SER A 629 -16.85 20.37 2.11
C SER A 629 -17.16 21.88 2.09
N ASP A 630 -16.30 22.70 1.50
CA ASP A 630 -16.48 24.16 1.40
C ASP A 630 -17.72 24.53 0.58
N ILE A 631 -17.96 23.84 -0.54
CA ILE A 631 -19.14 24.04 -1.38
C ILE A 631 -20.42 23.71 -0.60
N VAL A 632 -20.44 22.58 0.11
CA VAL A 632 -21.59 22.16 0.94
C VAL A 632 -21.83 23.14 2.09
N GLN A 633 -20.78 23.61 2.76
CA GLN A 633 -20.90 24.61 3.82
C GLN A 633 -21.41 25.94 3.28
N ARG A 634 -20.95 26.37 2.10
CA ARG A 634 -21.43 27.60 1.45
C ARG A 634 -22.92 27.50 1.15
N HIS A 635 -23.38 26.37 0.60
CA HIS A 635 -24.79 26.10 0.34
C HIS A 635 -25.62 26.28 1.62
N LYS A 636 -25.23 25.58 2.70
CA LYS A 636 -25.91 25.64 4.01
C LYS A 636 -25.94 27.06 4.58
N LYS A 637 -24.80 27.76 4.61
CA LYS A 637 -24.69 29.14 5.14
C LYS A 637 -25.56 30.13 4.36
N SER A 638 -25.73 29.90 3.06
CA SER A 638 -26.53 30.79 2.21
C SER A 638 -28.04 30.51 2.27
N ASP A 639 -28.46 29.37 2.81
CA ASP A 639 -29.83 28.83 2.66
C ASP A 639 -30.31 28.81 1.19
N ALA A 640 -29.39 28.50 0.27
CA ALA A 640 -29.72 28.38 -1.14
C ALA A 640 -30.52 27.10 -1.41
N LYS A 641 -31.46 27.13 -2.37
CA LYS A 641 -32.09 25.90 -2.88
C LYS A 641 -31.19 25.15 -3.84
N ILE A 642 -30.32 25.87 -4.53
CA ILE A 642 -29.32 25.33 -5.45
C ILE A 642 -28.02 26.10 -5.27
N THR A 643 -26.92 25.37 -5.09
CA THR A 643 -25.58 25.89 -5.32
C THR A 643 -24.98 25.13 -6.49
N PHE A 644 -24.43 25.83 -7.47
CA PHE A 644 -23.68 25.19 -8.56
C PHE A 644 -22.28 25.77 -8.67
N VAL A 645 -21.36 24.96 -9.19
CA VAL A 645 -19.96 25.37 -9.33
C VAL A 645 -19.70 25.87 -10.75
N SER A 646 -18.96 26.97 -10.82
CA SER A 646 -18.55 27.61 -12.07
C SER A 646 -17.03 27.70 -12.15
N LEU A 647 -16.52 27.82 -13.37
CA LEU A 647 -15.09 27.99 -13.66
C LEU A 647 -14.91 28.90 -14.88
N THR A 648 -13.91 29.78 -14.86
CA THR A 648 -13.55 30.57 -16.04
C THR A 648 -12.47 29.85 -16.87
N LYS A 649 -12.81 29.46 -18.10
CA LYS A 649 -11.94 28.75 -19.06
C LYS A 649 -11.53 29.64 -20.23
N GLN A 650 -10.31 29.44 -20.74
CA GLN A 650 -9.87 30.09 -21.98
C GLN A 650 -10.63 29.54 -23.19
N ASP A 651 -10.74 28.21 -23.27
CA ASP A 651 -11.58 27.50 -24.23
C ASP A 651 -12.77 26.84 -23.50
N PRO A 652 -13.99 27.41 -23.62
CA PRO A 652 -15.19 26.86 -23.02
C PRO A 652 -15.94 25.85 -23.90
N PHE A 653 -15.37 25.45 -25.05
CA PHE A 653 -16.06 24.58 -26.02
C PHE A 653 -16.61 23.30 -25.38
N GLY A 654 -17.89 23.03 -25.65
CA GLY A 654 -18.58 21.83 -25.18
C GLY A 654 -19.15 21.89 -23.77
N LEU A 655 -19.05 23.03 -23.07
CA LEU A 655 -19.55 23.21 -21.70
C LEU A 655 -20.74 24.18 -21.63
N GLY A 656 -21.61 24.07 -20.62
CA GLY A 656 -22.69 25.03 -20.42
C GLY A 656 -22.16 26.42 -20.00
N ARG A 657 -22.73 27.50 -20.53
CA ARG A 657 -22.35 28.89 -20.21
C ARG A 657 -23.17 29.45 -19.06
N VAL A 658 -22.51 30.08 -18.09
CA VAL A 658 -23.17 30.75 -16.97
C VAL A 658 -23.61 32.14 -17.41
N ILE A 659 -24.92 32.37 -17.46
CA ILE A 659 -25.50 33.66 -17.84
C ILE A 659 -25.68 34.50 -16.58
N ARG A 660 -25.17 35.73 -16.59
CA ARG A 660 -25.31 36.70 -15.50
C ARG A 660 -25.95 37.99 -15.99
N ASP A 661 -26.64 38.68 -15.08
CA ASP A 661 -27.11 40.04 -15.31
C ASP A 661 -25.99 41.07 -15.10
N LYS A 662 -26.33 42.35 -15.30
CA LYS A 662 -25.41 43.49 -15.09
C LYS A 662 -24.88 43.62 -13.66
N ASN A 663 -25.57 43.07 -12.67
CA ASN A 663 -25.17 43.07 -11.26
C ASN A 663 -24.41 41.78 -10.89
N ARG A 664 -23.98 41.00 -11.89
CA ARG A 664 -23.31 39.69 -11.75
C ARG A 664 -24.18 38.63 -11.06
N LYS A 665 -25.50 38.79 -10.97
CA LYS A 665 -26.40 37.74 -10.46
C LYS A 665 -26.61 36.69 -11.55
N ALA A 666 -26.56 35.41 -11.18
CA ALA A 666 -26.82 34.33 -12.13
C ALA A 666 -28.29 34.34 -12.59
N LEU A 667 -28.49 34.31 -13.91
CA LEU A 667 -29.79 34.21 -14.58
C LEU A 667 -30.10 32.77 -15.03
N GLY A 668 -29.07 31.95 -15.19
CA GLY A 668 -29.22 30.54 -15.56
C GLY A 668 -27.97 30.00 -16.25
N ILE A 669 -28.10 28.80 -16.80
CA ILE A 669 -27.06 28.15 -17.59
C ILE A 669 -27.68 27.75 -18.93
N VAL A 670 -26.93 27.92 -20.01
CA VAL A 670 -27.29 27.46 -21.35
C VAL A 670 -26.26 26.44 -21.83
N GLU A 671 -26.74 25.26 -22.22
CA GLU A 671 -25.88 24.20 -22.79
C GLU A 671 -25.27 24.67 -24.13
N GLU A 672 -24.03 24.27 -24.42
CA GLU A 672 -23.32 24.64 -25.66
C GLU A 672 -24.15 24.41 -26.93
N LYS A 673 -24.89 23.27 -26.98
CA LYS A 673 -25.74 22.91 -28.11
C LYS A 673 -26.89 23.89 -28.35
N ASN A 674 -27.32 24.60 -27.31
CA ASN A 674 -28.45 25.53 -27.31
C ASN A 674 -28.02 27.00 -27.23
N ALA A 675 -26.71 27.27 -27.10
CA ALA A 675 -26.19 28.62 -26.93
C ALA A 675 -26.14 29.38 -28.26
N SER A 676 -26.56 30.64 -28.23
CA SER A 676 -26.41 31.60 -29.33
C SER A 676 -24.93 31.95 -29.58
N SER A 677 -24.62 32.56 -30.72
CA SER A 677 -23.26 32.98 -31.07
C SER A 677 -22.65 33.97 -30.08
N SER A 678 -23.46 34.80 -29.42
CA SER A 678 -23.01 35.72 -28.36
C SER A 678 -22.76 34.98 -27.05
N GLU A 679 -23.66 34.08 -26.64
CA GLU A 679 -23.49 33.27 -25.43
C GLU A 679 -22.27 32.36 -25.50
N LYS A 680 -21.97 31.80 -26.68
CA LYS A 680 -20.77 30.95 -26.88
C LYS A 680 -19.45 31.66 -26.55
N LYS A 681 -19.42 33.00 -26.58
CA LYS A 681 -18.25 33.83 -26.22
C LYS A 681 -18.05 33.95 -24.70
N ILE A 682 -19.04 33.59 -23.88
CA ILE A 682 -18.93 33.59 -22.42
C ILE A 682 -17.88 32.56 -22.01
N LYS A 683 -16.95 32.96 -21.14
CA LYS A 683 -15.85 32.10 -20.67
C LYS A 683 -16.12 31.43 -19.33
N GLU A 684 -17.11 31.92 -18.59
CA GLU A 684 -17.58 31.30 -17.35
C GLU A 684 -18.48 30.11 -17.69
N VAL A 685 -18.08 28.92 -17.24
CA VAL A 685 -18.74 27.66 -17.57
C VAL A 685 -19.24 26.93 -16.35
N ASN A 686 -20.30 26.16 -16.54
CA ASN A 686 -20.79 25.16 -15.62
C ASN A 686 -19.90 23.92 -15.67
N ILE A 687 -19.52 23.41 -14.50
CA ILE A 687 -18.66 22.22 -14.40
C ILE A 687 -19.36 20.99 -13.82
N GLY A 688 -20.69 21.02 -13.69
CA GLY A 688 -21.48 19.82 -13.38
C GLY A 688 -21.45 19.39 -11.91
N PHE A 689 -21.05 20.28 -11.00
CA PHE A 689 -21.14 20.10 -9.55
C PHE A 689 -22.31 20.93 -9.01
N TYR A 690 -23.22 20.29 -8.30
CA TYR A 690 -24.35 20.93 -7.65
C TYR A 690 -24.52 20.50 -6.18
N VAL A 691 -25.13 21.36 -5.38
CA VAL A 691 -25.74 21.04 -4.10
C VAL A 691 -27.18 21.48 -4.15
N PHE A 692 -28.11 20.57 -3.91
CA PHE A 692 -29.55 20.84 -3.93
C PHE A 692 -30.16 20.68 -2.55
N ASN A 693 -31.12 21.55 -2.25
CA ASN A 693 -32.17 21.20 -1.29
C ASN A 693 -33.01 20.05 -1.89
N SER A 694 -32.98 18.90 -1.23
CA SER A 694 -33.55 17.65 -1.72
C SER A 694 -35.08 17.71 -1.88
N GLU A 695 -35.79 18.36 -0.96
CA GLU A 695 -37.25 18.48 -0.97
C GLU A 695 -37.70 19.32 -2.16
N TRP A 696 -37.05 20.47 -2.34
CA TRP A 696 -37.30 21.33 -3.49
C TRP A 696 -36.96 20.60 -4.80
N ALA A 697 -35.84 19.88 -4.86
CA ALA A 697 -35.45 19.13 -6.04
C ALA A 697 -36.47 18.04 -6.40
N ARG A 698 -36.96 17.25 -5.43
CA ARG A 698 -37.99 16.22 -5.65
C ARG A 698 -39.28 16.81 -6.24
N LYS A 699 -39.72 17.98 -5.75
CA LYS A 699 -40.96 18.64 -6.22
C LYS A 699 -40.85 19.23 -7.64
N ASN A 700 -39.63 19.42 -8.16
CA ASN A 700 -39.40 20.18 -9.39
C ASN A 700 -38.72 19.37 -10.50
N VAL A 701 -37.98 18.30 -10.20
CA VAL A 701 -37.22 17.54 -11.21
C VAL A 701 -38.12 16.95 -12.31
N GLU A 702 -39.32 16.48 -11.95
CA GLU A 702 -40.26 15.89 -12.91
C GLU A 702 -40.97 16.94 -13.78
N LYS A 703 -40.80 18.23 -13.47
CA LYS A 703 -41.37 19.35 -14.24
C LYS A 703 -40.40 19.89 -15.29
N ILE A 704 -39.18 19.36 -15.39
CA ILE A 704 -38.22 19.74 -16.43
C ILE A 704 -38.81 19.36 -17.79
N GLN A 705 -38.85 20.31 -18.71
CA GLN A 705 -39.32 20.08 -20.07
C GLN A 705 -38.19 19.55 -20.96
N LYS A 706 -38.53 18.82 -22.02
CA LYS A 706 -37.54 18.41 -23.02
C LYS A 706 -36.99 19.64 -23.74
N SER A 707 -35.68 19.68 -23.91
CA SER A 707 -35.01 20.64 -24.78
C SER A 707 -35.34 20.39 -26.26
N PRO A 708 -35.01 21.35 -27.17
CA PRO A 708 -35.20 21.16 -28.62
C PRO A 708 -34.50 19.92 -29.18
N VAL A 709 -33.45 19.42 -28.51
CA VAL A 709 -32.72 18.20 -28.88
C VAL A 709 -33.24 16.94 -28.18
N GLY A 710 -34.38 17.03 -27.48
CA GLY A 710 -35.09 15.89 -26.88
C GLY A 710 -34.55 15.41 -25.53
N GLU A 711 -33.57 16.09 -24.95
CA GLU A 711 -32.94 15.76 -23.65
C GLU A 711 -33.52 16.62 -22.51
N TYR A 712 -33.61 16.06 -21.30
CA TYR A 712 -33.89 16.78 -20.06
C TYR A 712 -32.58 17.24 -19.40
N TYR A 713 -32.41 18.53 -19.15
CA TYR A 713 -31.18 19.06 -18.56
C TYR A 713 -31.36 19.46 -17.10
N ILE A 714 -30.46 18.97 -16.23
CA ILE A 714 -30.46 19.32 -14.80
C ILE A 714 -30.35 20.84 -14.58
N VAL A 715 -29.69 21.55 -15.49
CA VAL A 715 -29.49 23.00 -15.40
C VAL A 715 -30.79 23.81 -15.53
N ASP A 716 -31.86 23.23 -16.08
CA ASP A 716 -33.15 23.91 -16.16
C ASP A 716 -33.77 24.13 -14.77
N LEU A 717 -33.39 23.33 -13.76
CA LEU A 717 -33.75 23.58 -12.36
C LEU A 717 -33.23 24.92 -11.87
N ILE A 718 -32.10 25.40 -12.37
CA ILE A 718 -31.53 26.70 -11.97
C ILE A 718 -32.46 27.83 -12.44
N LYS A 719 -32.89 27.77 -13.71
CA LYS A 719 -33.84 28.74 -14.27
C LYS A 719 -35.17 28.69 -13.52
N MET A 720 -35.64 27.50 -13.18
CA MET A 720 -36.88 27.32 -12.40
C MET A 720 -36.78 27.92 -11.00
N ALA A 721 -35.68 27.67 -10.28
CA ALA A 721 -35.44 28.23 -8.95
C ALA A 721 -35.45 29.77 -8.99
N ILE A 722 -34.76 30.36 -9.96
CA ILE A 722 -34.72 31.83 -10.15
C ILE A 722 -36.12 32.38 -10.44
N LYS A 723 -36.89 31.74 -11.34
CA LYS A 723 -38.28 32.14 -11.64
C LYS A 723 -39.21 32.03 -10.42
N GLN A 724 -38.96 31.07 -9.54
CA GLN A 724 -39.70 30.86 -8.28
C GLN A 724 -39.22 31.79 -7.14
N GLY A 725 -38.32 32.73 -7.42
CA GLY A 725 -37.74 33.62 -6.40
C GLY A 725 -36.85 32.92 -5.38
N GLN A 726 -36.45 31.67 -5.64
CA GLN A 726 -35.59 30.90 -4.74
C GLN A 726 -34.14 31.38 -4.85
N ARG A 727 -33.40 31.27 -3.74
CA ARG A 727 -31.99 31.62 -3.72
C ARG A 727 -31.16 30.57 -4.46
N VAL A 728 -30.40 31.03 -5.45
CA VAL A 728 -29.39 30.26 -6.17
C VAL A 728 -28.02 30.87 -5.89
N GLU A 729 -27.09 30.05 -5.43
CA GLU A 729 -25.71 30.45 -5.14
C GLU A 729 -24.78 29.91 -6.23
N VAL A 730 -23.76 30.69 -6.60
CA VAL A 730 -22.70 30.24 -7.50
C VAL A 730 -21.39 30.18 -6.73
N TYR A 731 -20.76 29.01 -6.73
CA TYR A 731 -19.41 28.84 -6.20
C TYR A 731 -18.41 28.93 -7.35
N GLU A 732 -17.49 29.89 -7.33
CA GLU A 732 -16.40 29.95 -8.31
C GLU A 732 -15.25 29.07 -7.85
N LEU A 733 -14.90 28.06 -8.65
CA LEU A 733 -13.80 27.16 -8.33
C LEU A 733 -12.46 27.90 -8.48
N LYS A 734 -11.87 28.25 -7.33
CA LYS A 734 -10.62 29.02 -7.27
C LYS A 734 -9.44 28.26 -7.86
N ASN A 735 -9.29 26.99 -7.48
CA ASN A 735 -8.23 26.13 -7.98
C ASN A 735 -8.70 25.42 -9.25
N LYS A 736 -8.32 25.97 -10.41
CA LYS A 736 -8.70 25.41 -11.72
C LYS A 736 -8.14 24.00 -11.93
N ASP A 737 -7.14 23.59 -11.16
CA ASP A 737 -6.56 22.27 -11.28
C ASP A 737 -7.44 21.15 -10.72
N GLU A 738 -8.44 21.48 -9.92
CA GLU A 738 -9.36 20.51 -9.32
C GLU A 738 -10.48 20.04 -10.25
N TRP A 739 -10.47 20.48 -11.52
CA TRP A 739 -11.45 20.03 -12.50
C TRP A 739 -10.84 19.79 -13.88
N VAL A 740 -11.17 18.65 -14.49
CA VAL A 740 -10.79 18.29 -15.87
C VAL A 740 -11.95 17.57 -16.54
N GLY A 741 -12.59 18.22 -17.50
CA GLY A 741 -13.62 17.59 -18.33
C GLY A 741 -13.02 16.60 -19.32
N VAL A 742 -13.22 15.30 -19.10
CA VAL A 742 -12.74 14.24 -20.00
C VAL A 742 -13.87 13.86 -20.94
N ASN A 743 -13.81 14.22 -22.23
CA ASN A 743 -14.84 13.86 -23.23
C ASN A 743 -14.27 13.13 -24.45
N THR A 744 -12.97 13.24 -24.71
CA THR A 744 -12.26 12.63 -25.84
C THR A 744 -11.07 11.82 -25.34
N LEU A 745 -10.48 10.99 -26.21
CA LEU A 745 -9.25 10.26 -25.88
C LEU A 745 -8.08 11.20 -25.58
N GLY A 746 -7.96 12.33 -26.28
CA GLY A 746 -6.92 13.33 -26.01
C GLY A 746 -7.06 13.96 -24.61
N GLN A 747 -8.29 14.27 -24.19
CA GLN A 747 -8.55 14.77 -22.83
C GLN A 747 -8.33 13.70 -21.76
N LEU A 748 -8.57 12.42 -22.08
CA LEU A 748 -8.26 11.32 -21.18
C LEU A 748 -6.74 11.19 -20.97
N GLU A 749 -5.95 11.33 -22.04
CA GLU A 749 -4.49 11.32 -21.95
C GLU A 749 -3.96 12.52 -21.13
N GLU A 750 -4.55 13.71 -21.29
CA GLU A 750 -4.22 14.88 -20.48
C GLU A 750 -4.55 14.65 -19.00
N ALA A 751 -5.73 14.09 -18.71
CA ALA A 751 -6.14 13.75 -17.35
C ALA A 751 -5.22 12.68 -16.72
N ASP A 752 -4.82 11.66 -17.50
CA ASP A 752 -3.86 10.64 -17.07
C ASP A 752 -2.51 11.27 -16.70
N LYS A 753 -1.93 12.08 -17.59
CA LYS A 753 -0.66 12.81 -17.34
C LYS A 753 -0.75 13.68 -16.09
N LYS A 754 -1.85 14.41 -15.93
CA LYS A 754 -2.10 15.26 -14.76
C LYS A 754 -2.18 14.45 -13.47
N MET A 755 -2.98 13.39 -13.46
CA MET A 755 -3.14 12.53 -12.27
C MET A 755 -1.82 11.86 -11.89
N ARG A 756 -1.06 11.35 -12.86
CA ARG A 756 0.28 10.79 -12.63
C ARG A 756 1.23 11.82 -12.00
N LYS A 757 1.19 13.09 -12.45
CA LYS A 757 1.98 14.18 -11.87
C LYS A 757 1.57 14.46 -10.42
N ILE A 758 0.27 14.54 -10.14
CA ILE A 758 -0.27 14.75 -8.78
C ILE A 758 0.23 13.65 -7.84
N ILE A 759 0.03 12.39 -8.21
CA ILE A 759 0.44 11.23 -7.41
C ILE A 759 1.96 11.23 -7.18
N SER A 760 2.75 11.42 -8.24
CA SER A 760 4.21 11.47 -8.15
C SER A 760 4.71 12.60 -7.25
N SER A 761 4.04 13.76 -7.25
CA SER A 761 4.41 14.90 -6.40
C SER A 761 4.03 14.68 -4.94
N SER A 762 2.85 14.12 -4.68
CA SER A 762 2.41 13.79 -3.32
C SER A 762 3.36 12.80 -2.66
N PHE A 763 3.81 11.79 -3.41
CA PHE A 763 4.68 10.76 -2.88
C PHE A 763 6.11 11.28 -2.57
N LYS A 764 6.62 12.21 -3.38
CA LYS A 764 7.91 12.89 -3.09
C LYS A 764 7.84 13.78 -1.86
N ASN A 765 6.71 14.42 -1.61
CA ASN A 765 6.52 15.30 -0.45
C ASN A 765 6.27 14.52 0.84
N SER A 766 5.74 13.30 0.77
CA SER A 766 5.60 12.42 1.94
C SER A 766 6.89 11.67 2.30
N ALA A 767 7.83 11.55 1.35
CA ALA A 767 9.10 10.85 1.52
C ALA A 767 10.28 11.75 1.95
N ASN A 768 10.07 13.07 1.98
CA ASN A 768 10.99 14.07 2.52
C ASN A 768 10.48 14.56 3.88
#